data_AF-A0A959N0J4-F1
#
_entry.id   AF-A0A959N0J4-F1
#
_cell.length_a   1.000
_cell.length_b   1.000
_cell.length_c   1.000
_cell.angle_alpha   90.00
_cell.angle_beta   90.00
_cell.angle_gamma   90.00
#
_symmetry.space_group_name_H-M   'P 1'
#
loop_
_entity.id
_entity.type
_entity.pdbx_description
1 polymer ?
#
loop_
_entity_poly.entity_id
_entity_poly.type
_entity_poly.pdbx_seq_one_letter_code
_entity_poly.pdbx_strand_id
1 'polypeptide(L)'
;MKFSFKIYTLIFLMCFLIQDSYSQQNVNGWYWMNGQPQSQTLNAVQMINSADIVAVGNTGCFMKSTDGGDTWLINSQAGPMQSLTGGGDSRNLAALHFFNANTGLVGGSSLSANGDAIGRTTDGGLTFNKIVLGSGSQSVTGFYFLNSTTGYACGNTTTRLFKTTDAGLTWSAVPNVPSNTYNAVYAFNENKIMIVTSTRRIVKTTDAGSTWVTDTVPGSTNNTLTDIDFKNANTGYVTGNANYFGVTTDGGATWTQQVTPFGAIGQRALEISGNDVYTVGDYTVLYKTTDDGLSWTTINFIDGSNPYQPSPFVMYGLDVTGNDIAIVGSNGMLNISNDLGSTWRNKNYSVSQNVTNFSAIWADSPSGNIWAGGTPGTILYSSNGGSNWTEQPSNSSYTTNNIQFLNSNTGFFVSGITTQLNGRLNKTTNGGTTWFDIPLPSPYNAKAAADLDFVNENTGWVLGGMPPNGGGGITCLKTTDGGATWTQQTNDVGYDLVSVSIDMLDANTGYFAAGTVVSLFKTTNGGTNWNRVPNSPGNAPYNKVKTVSKDVVFVSSSSGQLYKSTNAGDTWSSIAVPRPVTLFAMDWLDEDNGLLGGTSGFLAKTSDGGATWDWTNSGGSTIRNVCMRNRDSVFAVSDINGSWQMFRYFAPSANPLSLLLNVGIQGFWNGTTQVSDTISVTLRSANSPYNVIDQNSTVIYNQGSGTVSFSSASAGNYYIQINHRNSLETWSSSPVAMGSNLNHYDFTTSSSQAYGNNTILTSGRYCDYSGDVTQEGNVDLGDVVVVNNSSSVFETGYVTPDVNGDELVDLSDIIITLNNASNFVVKITP
;
A
#
# COMPACT_ATOMS: atom_id res chain seq x y z
N MET A 1 47.40 -45.68 -20.42
CA MET A 1 47.76 -44.56 -21.30
C MET A 1 46.62 -43.54 -21.21
N LYS A 2 46.92 -42.33 -20.74
CA LYS A 2 45.96 -41.28 -20.35
C LYS A 2 45.36 -40.60 -21.58
N PHE A 3 44.07 -40.26 -21.55
CA PHE A 3 43.58 -39.00 -22.09
C PHE A 3 42.46 -38.46 -21.20
N SER A 4 42.72 -37.28 -20.63
CA SER A 4 41.83 -36.52 -19.76
C SER A 4 40.92 -35.61 -20.59
N PHE A 5 39.61 -35.66 -20.37
CA PHE A 5 38.72 -34.56 -20.73
C PHE A 5 38.36 -33.80 -19.44
N LYS A 6 38.81 -32.55 -19.34
CA LYS A 6 38.41 -31.62 -18.28
C LYS A 6 37.09 -30.98 -18.69
N ILE A 7 36.03 -31.23 -17.92
CA ILE A 7 34.79 -30.46 -17.95
C ILE A 7 35.05 -29.20 -17.12
N TYR A 8 34.93 -28.02 -17.74
CA TYR A 8 34.83 -26.77 -17.00
C TYR A 8 33.38 -26.60 -16.55
N THR A 9 33.13 -26.83 -15.27
CA THR A 9 31.87 -26.44 -14.61
C THR A 9 31.89 -24.93 -14.43
N LEU A 10 31.06 -24.22 -15.20
CA LEU A 10 30.78 -22.80 -14.95
C LEU A 10 29.76 -22.73 -13.79
N ILE A 11 30.24 -22.39 -12.60
CA ILE A 11 29.38 -22.06 -11.45
C ILE A 11 28.88 -20.62 -11.68
N PHE A 12 27.65 -20.47 -12.14
CA PHE A 12 26.95 -19.19 -12.04
C PHE A 12 26.35 -19.11 -10.64
N LEU A 13 27.03 -18.36 -9.77
CA LEU A 13 26.54 -17.99 -8.45
C LEU A 13 25.44 -16.93 -8.66
N MET A 14 24.20 -17.35 -8.86
CA MET A 14 23.05 -16.46 -8.71
C MET A 14 22.85 -16.19 -7.22
N CYS A 15 23.43 -15.10 -6.74
CA CYS A 15 23.02 -14.49 -5.48
C CYS A 15 21.65 -13.84 -5.69
N PHE A 16 20.57 -14.56 -5.40
CA PHE A 16 19.29 -13.95 -5.07
C PHE A 16 19.03 -14.17 -3.59
N LEU A 17 19.19 -13.09 -2.83
CA LEU A 17 18.63 -12.99 -1.49
C LEU A 17 17.11 -12.93 -1.61
N ILE A 18 16.49 -13.67 -0.70
CA ILE A 18 15.06 -13.77 -0.39
C ILE A 18 14.39 -12.39 -0.48
N GLN A 19 13.34 -12.26 -1.28
CA GLN A 19 12.39 -11.14 -1.16
C GLN A 19 11.02 -11.72 -0.82
N ASP A 20 10.47 -11.19 0.27
CA ASP A 20 9.18 -11.55 0.83
C ASP A 20 8.06 -11.31 -0.20
N SER A 21 7.12 -12.26 -0.27
CA SER A 21 5.89 -12.15 -1.03
C SER A 21 4.90 -11.23 -0.32
N TYR A 22 5.01 -9.92 -0.56
CA TYR A 22 3.95 -8.95 -0.33
C TYR A 22 3.96 -7.91 -1.46
N SER A 23 2.81 -7.61 -2.05
CA SER A 23 2.60 -6.51 -3.02
C SER A 23 2.67 -5.12 -2.37
N GLN A 24 3.32 -5.00 -1.21
CA GLN A 24 3.20 -3.88 -0.28
C GLN A 24 4.57 -3.44 0.22
N GLN A 25 4.80 -2.13 0.29
CA GLN A 25 6.03 -1.50 0.76
C GLN A 25 6.47 -2.08 2.12
N ASN A 26 7.54 -2.89 2.14
CA ASN A 26 8.20 -3.35 3.37
C ASN A 26 9.29 -2.33 3.76
N VAL A 27 9.12 -1.65 4.90
CA VAL A 27 10.13 -0.77 5.51
C VAL A 27 10.50 -1.31 6.89
N ASN A 28 11.54 -2.16 6.95
CA ASN A 28 12.02 -2.78 8.19
C ASN A 28 10.91 -3.53 8.94
N GLY A 29 10.15 -4.39 8.25
CA GLY A 29 9.06 -5.17 8.82
C GLY A 29 7.72 -4.45 8.85
N TRP A 30 7.63 -3.19 8.43
CA TRP A 30 6.34 -2.48 8.26
C TRP A 30 5.85 -2.56 6.82
N TYR A 31 4.61 -3.01 6.64
CA TYR A 31 3.95 -3.31 5.37
C TYR A 31 2.79 -2.34 5.14
N TRP A 32 2.71 -1.81 3.94
CA TRP A 32 1.66 -0.87 3.54
C TRP A 32 0.32 -1.53 3.21
N MET A 33 -0.77 -1.15 3.86
CA MET A 33 -2.03 -1.91 3.80
C MET A 33 -3.14 -1.28 2.92
N ASN A 34 -2.86 -0.27 2.08
CA ASN A 34 -3.90 0.51 1.36
C ASN A 34 -4.10 0.15 -0.13
N GLY A 35 -4.08 -1.14 -0.52
CA GLY A 35 -4.50 -1.60 -1.87
C GLY A 35 -3.74 -1.03 -3.09
N GLN A 36 -2.80 -0.11 -2.90
CA GLN A 36 -1.90 0.46 -3.90
C GLN A 36 -0.48 0.11 -3.47
N PRO A 37 0.46 -0.15 -4.40
CA PRO A 37 1.86 -0.38 -4.02
C PRO A 37 2.39 0.78 -3.18
N GLN A 38 1.95 2.03 -3.45
CA GLN A 38 2.16 3.21 -2.60
C GLN A 38 1.21 4.36 -3.02
N SER A 39 1.04 5.39 -2.17
CA SER A 39 0.06 6.48 -2.41
C SER A 39 0.61 7.73 -3.10
N GLN A 40 1.91 7.84 -3.35
CA GLN A 40 2.50 9.04 -3.96
C GLN A 40 2.22 9.07 -5.46
N THR A 41 2.11 10.27 -6.02
CA THR A 41 2.10 10.46 -7.47
C THR A 41 3.32 9.81 -8.12
N LEU A 42 3.08 8.98 -9.12
CA LEU A 42 4.09 8.38 -9.98
C LEU A 42 4.20 9.22 -11.25
N ASN A 43 5.44 9.54 -11.64
CA ASN A 43 5.75 10.52 -12.69
C ASN A 43 6.26 9.87 -13.98
N ALA A 44 6.95 8.72 -13.91
CA ALA A 44 7.45 8.01 -15.08
C ALA A 44 7.47 6.50 -14.84
N VAL A 45 7.33 5.72 -15.91
CA VAL A 45 7.33 4.25 -15.94
C VAL A 45 8.13 3.76 -17.15
N GLN A 46 8.75 2.59 -17.04
CA GLN A 46 9.34 1.87 -18.16
C GLN A 46 9.20 0.36 -17.96
N MET A 47 8.79 -0.35 -19.00
CA MET A 47 8.82 -1.80 -19.12
C MET A 47 10.11 -2.20 -19.83
N ILE A 48 10.98 -2.89 -19.10
CA ILE A 48 12.23 -3.43 -19.66
C ILE A 48 11.92 -4.70 -20.46
N ASN A 49 10.94 -5.47 -19.99
CA ASN A 49 10.29 -6.59 -20.65
C ASN A 49 8.91 -6.81 -19.98
N SER A 50 8.18 -7.86 -20.38
CA SER A 50 6.86 -8.19 -19.86
C SER A 50 6.81 -8.49 -18.34
N ALA A 51 7.96 -8.75 -17.72
CA ALA A 51 8.09 -9.04 -16.30
C ALA A 51 8.74 -7.90 -15.51
N ASP A 52 9.82 -7.31 -16.03
CA ASP A 52 10.56 -6.23 -15.39
C ASP A 52 9.97 -4.86 -15.71
N ILE A 53 9.31 -4.24 -14.73
CA ILE A 53 8.69 -2.92 -14.86
C ILE A 53 9.27 -2.00 -13.77
N VAL A 54 9.64 -0.78 -14.12
CA VAL A 54 10.16 0.23 -13.18
C VAL A 54 9.31 1.50 -13.24
N ALA A 55 9.06 2.13 -12.09
CA ALA A 55 8.44 3.44 -12.03
C ALA A 55 9.06 4.34 -10.96
N VAL A 56 8.93 5.65 -11.13
CA VAL A 56 9.42 6.64 -10.18
C VAL A 56 8.38 7.72 -9.90
N GLY A 57 8.47 8.37 -8.75
CA GLY A 57 7.47 9.33 -8.32
C GLY A 57 7.95 10.38 -7.32
N ASN A 58 6.98 11.05 -6.71
CA ASN A 58 7.22 12.07 -5.70
C ASN A 58 7.92 11.49 -4.46
N THR A 59 8.55 12.37 -3.68
CA THR A 59 9.25 12.00 -2.43
C THR A 59 10.37 10.97 -2.59
N GLY A 60 11.02 10.92 -3.76
CA GLY A 60 12.12 9.97 -4.03
C GLY A 60 11.65 8.53 -4.27
N CYS A 61 10.36 8.32 -4.57
CA CYS A 61 9.80 6.99 -4.79
C CYS A 61 10.40 6.34 -6.05
N PHE A 62 10.98 5.16 -5.88
CA PHE A 62 11.28 4.20 -6.94
C PHE A 62 10.56 2.90 -6.64
N MET A 63 10.03 2.27 -7.69
CA MET A 63 9.42 0.96 -7.61
C MET A 63 9.86 0.09 -8.78
N LYS A 64 10.05 -1.21 -8.53
CA LYS A 64 10.38 -2.20 -9.54
C LYS A 64 9.57 -3.48 -9.32
N SER A 65 8.96 -3.99 -10.38
CA SER A 65 8.40 -5.34 -10.44
C SER A 65 9.30 -6.24 -11.28
N THR A 66 9.30 -7.54 -10.99
CA THR A 66 9.97 -8.59 -11.77
C THR A 66 8.99 -9.70 -12.21
N ASP A 67 7.69 -9.47 -12.05
CA ASP A 67 6.62 -10.43 -12.30
C ASP A 67 5.45 -9.81 -13.09
N GLY A 68 5.71 -8.72 -13.82
CA GLY A 68 4.72 -8.10 -14.70
C GLY A 68 3.74 -7.19 -13.96
N GLY A 69 4.12 -6.73 -12.78
CA GLY A 69 3.38 -5.78 -11.95
C GLY A 69 2.54 -6.40 -10.83
N ASP A 70 2.63 -7.71 -10.63
CA ASP A 70 1.90 -8.42 -9.57
C ASP A 70 2.49 -8.09 -8.18
N THR A 71 3.81 -7.96 -8.09
CA THR A 71 4.52 -7.50 -6.89
C THR A 71 5.55 -6.41 -7.21
N TRP A 72 5.87 -5.60 -6.20
CA TRP A 72 6.74 -4.43 -6.35
C TRP A 72 7.75 -4.32 -5.20
N LEU A 73 9.03 -4.29 -5.55
CA LEU A 73 10.10 -3.73 -4.72
C LEU A 73 9.94 -2.21 -4.70
N ILE A 74 9.84 -1.60 -3.52
CA ILE A 74 9.71 -0.15 -3.37
C ILE A 74 10.88 0.40 -2.55
N ASN A 75 11.56 1.40 -3.11
CA ASN A 75 12.63 2.15 -2.46
C ASN A 75 12.21 3.62 -2.37
N SER A 76 11.77 4.05 -1.19
CA SER A 76 11.31 5.43 -0.93
C SER A 76 12.45 6.44 -0.78
N GLN A 77 13.70 6.03 -1.00
CA GLN A 77 14.91 6.87 -0.89
C GLN A 77 15.81 6.74 -2.13
N ALA A 78 15.23 6.36 -3.27
CA ALA A 78 15.98 6.16 -4.50
C ALA A 78 16.48 7.49 -5.11
N GLY A 79 17.65 7.43 -5.75
CA GLY A 79 18.27 8.57 -6.40
C GLY A 79 19.39 9.24 -5.58
N PRO A 80 19.82 10.46 -5.96
CA PRO A 80 20.93 11.16 -5.33
C PRO A 80 20.62 11.69 -3.91
N MET A 81 19.75 11.03 -3.16
CA MET A 81 18.98 11.62 -2.06
C MET A 81 19.22 10.96 -0.69
N GLN A 82 20.13 9.99 -0.58
CA GLN A 82 20.36 9.24 0.67
C GLN A 82 20.94 10.01 1.87
N SER A 83 20.97 11.34 1.88
CA SER A 83 21.45 12.05 3.08
C SER A 83 20.89 13.45 3.16
N LEU A 84 19.88 13.64 4.00
CA LEU A 84 19.85 14.74 4.97
C LEU A 84 19.18 14.22 6.26
N THR A 85 20.02 14.00 7.27
CA THR A 85 19.62 13.88 8.66
C THR A 85 18.79 15.10 9.07
N GLY A 86 17.48 14.91 9.28
CA GLY A 86 16.61 15.89 9.93
C GLY A 86 16.05 16.97 9.00
N GLY A 87 14.73 16.91 8.76
CA GLY A 87 13.97 17.88 7.97
C GLY A 87 13.38 17.23 6.72
N GLY A 88 12.05 17.28 6.59
CA GLY A 88 11.30 16.64 5.49
C GLY A 88 11.49 17.33 4.14
N ASP A 89 12.65 17.17 3.51
CA ASP A 89 12.89 17.61 2.14
C ASP A 89 12.25 16.62 1.13
N SER A 90 10.99 16.88 0.79
CA SER A 90 10.23 16.18 -0.26
C SER A 90 10.69 16.60 -1.67
N ARG A 91 11.56 15.83 -2.33
CA ARG A 91 11.94 16.04 -3.75
C ARG A 91 11.41 14.93 -4.65
N ASN A 92 11.14 15.24 -5.92
CA ASN A 92 10.37 14.38 -6.83
C ASN A 92 11.28 13.81 -7.93
N LEU A 93 11.21 12.50 -8.16
CA LEU A 93 11.78 11.86 -9.34
C LEU A 93 10.80 12.01 -10.50
N ALA A 94 11.28 12.52 -11.63
CA ALA A 94 10.47 12.88 -12.79
C ALA A 94 10.77 12.04 -14.03
N ALA A 95 11.96 11.43 -14.11
CA ALA A 95 12.38 10.67 -15.28
C ALA A 95 13.17 9.43 -14.88
N LEU A 96 13.15 8.41 -15.73
CA LEU A 96 13.98 7.21 -15.60
C LEU A 96 14.45 6.73 -16.98
N HIS A 97 15.53 5.95 -17.00
CA HIS A 97 15.96 5.20 -18.17
C HIS A 97 16.76 3.98 -17.72
N PHE A 98 16.25 2.79 -17.96
CA PHE A 98 16.89 1.51 -17.65
C PHE A 98 17.39 0.85 -18.92
N PHE A 99 18.66 0.43 -18.90
CA PHE A 99 19.30 -0.29 -20.00
C PHE A 99 19.00 -1.79 -19.95
N ASN A 100 18.72 -2.29 -18.75
CA ASN A 100 18.32 -3.66 -18.43
C ASN A 100 17.77 -3.69 -17.01
N ALA A 101 17.31 -4.87 -16.56
CA ALA A 101 16.68 -5.07 -15.24
C ALA A 101 17.53 -4.56 -14.06
N ASN A 102 18.86 -4.47 -14.19
CA ASN A 102 19.76 -4.12 -13.09
C ASN A 102 20.39 -2.73 -13.22
N THR A 103 20.58 -2.23 -14.45
CA THR A 103 21.33 -1.00 -14.69
C THR A 103 20.41 0.08 -15.24
N GLY A 104 20.35 1.22 -14.55
CA GLY A 104 19.49 2.32 -14.96
C GLY A 104 19.81 3.64 -14.27
N LEU A 105 19.10 4.66 -14.72
CA LEU A 105 19.19 6.04 -14.30
C LEU A 105 17.83 6.52 -13.82
N VAL A 106 17.82 7.34 -12.78
CA VAL A 106 16.65 8.11 -12.33
C VAL A 106 17.04 9.57 -12.24
N GLY A 107 16.13 10.45 -12.60
CA GLY A 107 16.33 11.90 -12.65
C GLY A 107 15.21 12.63 -11.93
N GLY A 108 15.54 13.72 -11.23
CA GLY A 108 14.56 14.48 -10.46
C GLY A 108 15.06 15.85 -10.03
N SER A 109 14.35 16.49 -9.12
CA SER A 109 14.73 17.80 -8.59
C SER A 109 15.79 17.68 -7.47
N SER A 110 16.87 18.45 -7.60
CA SER A 110 17.85 18.67 -6.53
C SER A 110 17.96 20.15 -6.19
N LEU A 111 17.64 20.49 -4.95
CA LEU A 111 17.90 21.81 -4.35
C LEU A 111 19.34 21.92 -3.80
N SER A 112 20.16 20.88 -3.97
CA SER A 112 21.56 20.88 -3.53
C SER A 112 22.36 21.91 -4.33
N ALA A 113 23.23 22.65 -3.64
CA ALA A 113 24.22 23.49 -4.33
C ALA A 113 25.18 22.66 -5.21
N ASN A 114 25.24 21.34 -5.00
CA ASN A 114 26.14 20.42 -5.69
C ASN A 114 25.50 19.79 -6.96
N GLY A 115 24.26 20.14 -7.33
CA GLY A 115 23.65 19.72 -8.59
C GLY A 115 23.57 18.20 -8.85
N ASP A 116 23.37 17.42 -7.80
CA ASP A 116 23.17 15.97 -7.82
C ASP A 116 21.72 15.63 -8.18
N ALA A 117 21.35 15.77 -9.45
CA ALA A 117 19.97 15.53 -9.95
C ALA A 117 19.76 14.17 -10.62
N ILE A 118 20.81 13.35 -10.74
CA ILE A 118 20.75 12.00 -11.32
C ILE A 118 21.22 10.97 -10.29
N GLY A 119 20.50 9.85 -10.21
CA GLY A 119 20.92 8.63 -9.52
C GLY A 119 21.15 7.50 -10.52
N ARG A 120 22.22 6.73 -10.35
CA ARG A 120 22.53 5.56 -11.18
C ARG A 120 22.57 4.30 -10.34
N THR A 121 21.87 3.26 -10.77
CA THR A 121 21.89 1.93 -10.16
C THR A 121 22.55 0.90 -11.07
N THR A 122 23.15 -0.13 -10.46
CA THR A 122 23.67 -1.34 -11.11
C THR A 122 23.12 -2.63 -10.50
N ASP A 123 22.19 -2.50 -9.54
CA ASP A 123 21.64 -3.58 -8.73
C ASP A 123 20.09 -3.57 -8.73
N GLY A 124 19.49 -3.01 -9.79
CA GLY A 124 18.03 -3.02 -9.98
C GLY A 124 17.28 -2.03 -9.08
N GLY A 125 17.97 -1.01 -8.57
CA GLY A 125 17.40 0.03 -7.74
C GLY A 125 17.42 -0.26 -6.24
N LEU A 126 18.17 -1.28 -5.81
CA LEU A 126 18.47 -1.50 -4.39
C LEU A 126 19.34 -0.35 -3.86
N THR A 127 20.34 0.06 -4.62
CA THR A 127 21.16 1.23 -4.31
C THR A 127 21.31 2.17 -5.50
N PHE A 128 21.52 3.46 -5.21
CA PHE A 128 21.73 4.50 -6.21
C PHE A 128 22.97 5.31 -5.89
N ASN A 129 23.89 5.40 -6.85
CA ASN A 129 25.03 6.30 -6.81
C ASN A 129 24.64 7.67 -7.37
N LYS A 130 25.02 8.73 -6.65
CA LYS A 130 24.73 10.11 -7.08
C LYS A 130 25.63 10.51 -8.25
N ILE A 131 25.05 11.12 -9.27
CA ILE A 131 25.79 11.70 -10.40
C ILE A 131 25.55 13.22 -10.41
N VAL A 132 26.65 13.98 -10.41
CA VAL A 132 26.66 15.44 -10.38
C VAL A 132 26.73 15.98 -11.81
N LEU A 133 25.79 16.84 -12.17
CA LEU A 133 25.76 17.51 -13.48
C LEU A 133 26.56 18.82 -13.48
N GLY A 134 26.60 19.52 -12.35
CA GLY A 134 27.27 20.82 -12.21
C GLY A 134 26.92 21.49 -10.89
N SER A 135 27.21 22.79 -10.76
CA SER A 135 26.83 23.58 -9.58
C SER A 135 25.40 24.10 -9.67
N GLY A 136 24.75 24.31 -8.52
CA GLY A 136 23.42 24.94 -8.40
C GLY A 136 22.26 23.95 -8.41
N SER A 137 21.04 24.48 -8.25
CA SER A 137 19.80 23.70 -8.26
C SER A 137 19.59 23.10 -9.65
N GLN A 138 19.57 21.77 -9.75
CA GLN A 138 19.43 21.02 -11.01
C GLN A 138 18.11 20.23 -10.95
N SER A 139 17.43 20.08 -12.09
CA SER A 139 16.24 19.24 -12.20
C SER A 139 16.26 18.51 -13.52
N VAL A 140 16.19 17.18 -13.50
CA VAL A 140 16.10 16.36 -14.72
C VAL A 140 14.66 15.96 -14.95
N THR A 141 14.14 16.24 -16.15
CA THR A 141 12.74 16.00 -16.55
C THR A 141 12.60 14.94 -17.63
N GLY A 142 13.68 14.64 -18.36
CA GLY A 142 13.66 13.62 -19.42
C GLY A 142 15.04 13.09 -19.75
N PHE A 143 15.09 11.84 -20.19
CA PHE A 143 16.26 11.16 -20.73
C PHE A 143 15.98 10.68 -22.15
N TYR A 144 17.01 10.66 -23.00
CA TYR A 144 16.95 10.00 -24.30
C TYR A 144 18.29 9.38 -24.66
N PHE A 145 18.32 8.11 -25.04
CA PHE A 145 19.54 7.39 -25.40
C PHE A 145 19.51 6.96 -26.86
N LEU A 146 20.53 7.37 -27.63
CA LEU A 146 20.74 6.96 -29.03
C LEU A 146 21.18 5.50 -29.13
N ASN A 147 21.87 5.03 -28.09
CA ASN A 147 22.38 3.68 -27.94
C ASN A 147 22.73 3.43 -26.47
N SER A 148 23.27 2.26 -26.15
CA SER A 148 23.61 1.84 -24.78
C SER A 148 24.67 2.71 -24.06
N THR A 149 25.35 3.62 -24.77
CA THR A 149 26.42 4.47 -24.19
C THR A 149 26.17 5.96 -24.34
N THR A 150 25.56 6.38 -25.44
CA THR A 150 25.37 7.79 -25.78
C THR A 150 23.93 8.22 -25.54
N GLY A 151 23.76 9.23 -24.70
CA GLY A 151 22.45 9.75 -24.34
C GLY A 151 22.47 11.19 -23.86
N TYR A 152 21.27 11.70 -23.59
CA TYR A 152 20.99 13.08 -23.27
C TYR A 152 20.06 13.16 -22.06
N ALA A 153 20.24 14.20 -21.24
CA ALA A 153 19.38 14.53 -20.12
C ALA A 153 18.99 16.01 -20.21
N CYS A 154 17.70 16.32 -20.15
CA CYS A 154 17.20 17.69 -20.20
C CYS A 154 16.47 18.10 -18.91
N GLY A 155 16.23 19.39 -18.74
CA GLY A 155 15.66 19.90 -17.50
C GLY A 155 15.31 21.37 -17.45
N ASN A 156 15.31 21.92 -16.23
CA ASN A 156 15.06 23.33 -15.97
C ASN A 156 16.13 24.25 -16.59
N THR A 157 16.01 25.56 -16.36
CA THR A 157 16.90 26.59 -16.93
C THR A 157 18.38 26.47 -16.56
N THR A 158 18.71 25.72 -15.51
CA THR A 158 20.06 25.40 -15.06
C THR A 158 20.57 24.07 -15.59
N THR A 159 19.73 23.03 -15.70
CA THR A 159 20.09 21.75 -16.33
C THR A 159 20.26 21.89 -17.84
N ARG A 160 19.33 22.60 -18.50
CA ARG A 160 19.26 22.75 -19.96
C ARG A 160 19.36 21.39 -20.68
N LEU A 161 20.53 21.05 -21.22
CA LEU A 161 20.83 19.79 -21.89
C LEU A 161 22.25 19.31 -21.56
N PHE A 162 22.35 18.08 -21.06
CA PHE A 162 23.60 17.36 -20.85
C PHE A 162 23.70 16.14 -21.77
N LYS A 163 24.93 15.74 -22.11
CA LYS A 163 25.25 14.56 -22.93
C LYS A 163 26.19 13.62 -22.16
N THR A 164 25.93 12.33 -22.29
CA THR A 164 26.83 11.24 -21.87
C THR A 164 27.29 10.44 -23.09
N THR A 165 28.46 9.78 -22.96
CA THR A 165 29.00 8.81 -23.94
C THR A 165 29.47 7.52 -23.27
N ASP A 166 29.16 7.35 -21.98
CA ASP A 166 29.62 6.27 -21.12
C ASP A 166 28.48 5.67 -20.27
N ALA A 167 27.27 5.60 -20.85
CA ALA A 167 26.07 5.03 -20.24
C ALA A 167 25.66 5.74 -18.93
N GLY A 168 25.81 7.07 -18.92
CA GLY A 168 25.40 7.94 -17.82
C GLY A 168 26.32 7.90 -16.60
N LEU A 169 27.55 7.39 -16.74
CA LEU A 169 28.58 7.48 -15.69
C LEU A 169 29.07 8.92 -15.55
N THR A 170 29.27 9.63 -16.66
CA THR A 170 29.64 11.04 -16.69
C THR A 170 28.79 11.81 -17.69
N TRP A 171 28.62 13.11 -17.42
CA TRP A 171 27.79 14.02 -18.19
C TRP A 171 28.51 15.33 -18.46
N SER A 172 28.31 15.88 -19.66
CA SER A 172 28.87 17.17 -20.09
C SER A 172 27.78 18.06 -20.66
N ALA A 173 27.80 19.36 -20.33
CA ALA A 173 26.80 20.30 -20.83
C ALA A 173 26.95 20.47 -22.36
N VAL A 174 25.84 20.42 -23.09
CA VAL A 174 25.83 20.74 -24.52
C VAL A 174 25.95 22.26 -24.68
N PRO A 175 26.86 22.78 -25.54
CA PRO A 175 27.11 24.20 -25.64
C PRO A 175 25.92 24.97 -26.25
N ASN A 176 25.89 26.28 -25.97
CA ASN A 176 25.00 27.27 -26.61
C ASN A 176 23.49 26.98 -26.54
N VAL A 177 23.05 26.04 -25.71
CA VAL A 177 21.63 25.72 -25.53
C VAL A 177 20.91 26.97 -25.00
N PRO A 178 19.88 27.48 -25.70
CA PRO A 178 19.09 28.62 -25.27
C PRO A 178 18.55 28.46 -23.83
N SER A 179 18.28 29.56 -23.13
CA SER A 179 17.70 29.45 -21.78
C SER A 179 16.20 29.14 -21.87
N ASN A 180 15.77 27.96 -21.42
CA ASN A 180 14.38 27.57 -21.28
C ASN A 180 14.21 26.44 -20.25
N THR A 181 12.97 26.09 -19.92
CA THR A 181 12.63 24.83 -19.25
C THR A 181 12.29 23.80 -20.31
N TYR A 182 12.99 22.68 -20.29
CA TYR A 182 12.88 21.57 -21.24
C TYR A 182 12.18 20.39 -20.59
N ASN A 183 11.25 19.76 -21.30
CA ASN A 183 10.43 18.67 -20.75
C ASN A 183 10.85 17.31 -21.30
N ALA A 184 11.07 17.21 -22.61
CA ALA A 184 11.54 15.99 -23.28
C ALA A 184 12.54 16.33 -24.39
N VAL A 185 13.39 15.36 -24.72
CA VAL A 185 14.45 15.47 -25.73
C VAL A 185 14.38 14.26 -26.64
N TYR A 186 14.57 14.49 -27.94
CA TYR A 186 14.74 13.44 -28.94
C TYR A 186 15.99 13.74 -29.78
N ALA A 187 16.83 12.73 -30.00
CA ALA A 187 18.01 12.85 -30.86
C ALA A 187 17.91 11.87 -32.04
N PHE A 188 18.00 12.39 -33.26
CA PHE A 188 18.10 11.53 -34.46
C PHE A 188 19.50 10.93 -34.59
N ASN A 189 20.49 11.69 -34.13
CA ASN A 189 21.90 11.35 -34.04
C ASN A 189 22.58 12.45 -33.20
N GLU A 190 23.90 12.35 -33.05
CA GLU A 190 24.66 13.31 -32.23
C GLU A 190 24.64 14.75 -32.75
N ASN A 191 24.36 14.96 -34.04
CA ASN A 191 24.31 16.28 -34.65
C ASN A 191 22.90 16.87 -34.67
N LYS A 192 21.86 16.03 -34.84
CA LYS A 192 20.47 16.46 -34.99
C LYS A 192 19.65 16.11 -33.74
N ILE A 193 19.35 17.13 -32.92
CA ILE A 193 18.65 17.01 -31.63
C ILE A 193 17.46 17.98 -31.62
N MET A 194 16.34 17.56 -31.04
CA MET A 194 15.14 18.37 -30.80
C MET A 194 14.72 18.29 -29.34
N ILE A 195 14.27 19.42 -28.78
CA ILE A 195 13.88 19.52 -27.38
C ILE A 195 12.60 20.34 -27.29
N VAL A 196 11.60 19.82 -26.58
CA VAL A 196 10.34 20.52 -26.32
C VAL A 196 10.40 21.34 -25.03
N THR A 197 9.72 22.49 -25.01
CA THR A 197 9.78 23.43 -23.90
C THR A 197 8.43 23.70 -23.25
N SER A 198 8.46 24.34 -22.08
CA SER A 198 7.26 24.82 -21.40
C SER A 198 6.50 25.96 -22.10
N THR A 199 7.02 26.49 -23.21
CA THR A 199 6.54 27.71 -23.89
C THR A 199 6.15 27.48 -25.36
N ARG A 200 5.60 26.31 -25.70
CA ARG A 200 5.20 25.89 -27.05
C ARG A 200 6.32 25.98 -28.10
N ARG A 201 7.57 25.90 -27.65
CA ARG A 201 8.73 25.99 -28.51
C ARG A 201 9.37 24.63 -28.67
N ILE A 202 9.93 24.42 -29.85
CA ILE A 202 10.87 23.34 -30.14
C ILE A 202 12.22 23.99 -30.40
N VAL A 203 13.21 23.58 -29.63
CA VAL A 203 14.60 24.02 -29.77
C VAL A 203 15.36 22.89 -30.44
N LYS A 204 16.00 23.18 -31.58
CA LYS A 204 16.66 22.17 -32.41
C LYS A 204 18.03 22.60 -32.88
N THR A 205 18.91 21.62 -33.07
CA THR A 205 20.25 21.77 -33.64
C THR A 205 20.44 20.72 -34.73
N THR A 206 21.33 21.00 -35.67
CA THR A 206 21.80 20.08 -36.72
C THR A 206 23.33 19.95 -36.74
N ASP A 207 24.02 20.56 -35.76
CA ASP A 207 25.47 20.69 -35.68
C ASP A 207 26.00 20.43 -34.24
N ALA A 208 25.35 19.48 -33.56
CA ALA A 208 25.71 19.00 -32.22
C ALA A 208 25.69 20.09 -31.12
N GLY A 209 24.84 21.10 -31.29
CA GLY A 209 24.68 22.21 -30.34
C GLY A 209 25.65 23.37 -30.59
N SER A 210 26.36 23.40 -31.71
CA SER A 210 27.16 24.58 -32.08
C SER A 210 26.24 25.78 -32.33
N THR A 211 25.13 25.56 -33.04
CA THR A 211 24.04 26.52 -33.24
C THR A 211 22.68 25.90 -32.94
N TRP A 212 21.71 26.77 -32.62
CA TRP A 212 20.36 26.38 -32.23
C TRP A 212 19.31 27.23 -32.94
N VAL A 213 18.24 26.59 -33.39
CA VAL A 213 17.04 27.21 -33.95
C VAL A 213 15.89 26.97 -32.97
N THR A 214 15.07 28.00 -32.75
CA THR A 214 13.88 27.92 -31.91
C THR A 214 12.65 28.19 -32.74
N ASP A 215 11.82 27.17 -32.91
CA ASP A 215 10.55 27.26 -33.62
C ASP A 215 9.38 27.24 -32.64
N THR A 216 8.23 27.75 -33.08
CA THR A 216 6.97 27.69 -32.32
C THR A 216 5.99 26.84 -33.10
N VAL A 217 5.44 25.80 -32.47
CA VAL A 217 4.45 24.94 -33.13
C VAL A 217 3.08 25.64 -33.24
N PRO A 218 2.24 25.30 -34.25
CA PRO A 218 0.95 25.98 -34.45
C PRO A 218 -0.04 25.86 -33.29
N GLY A 219 -1.01 26.78 -33.19
CA GLY A 219 -2.10 26.78 -32.20
C GLY A 219 -2.44 28.19 -31.67
N SER A 220 -3.42 28.34 -30.77
CA SER A 220 -3.90 29.64 -30.28
C SER A 220 -3.47 30.02 -28.85
N THR A 221 -2.90 29.09 -28.07
CA THR A 221 -2.48 29.30 -26.67
C THR A 221 -1.02 28.90 -26.42
N ASN A 222 -0.36 29.49 -25.41
CA ASN A 222 1.01 29.13 -24.99
C ASN A 222 1.01 27.77 -24.26
N ASN A 223 0.91 26.68 -25.02
CA ASN A 223 0.87 25.33 -24.48
C ASN A 223 2.27 24.87 -24.03
N THR A 224 2.36 24.30 -22.83
CA THR A 224 3.53 23.51 -22.41
C THR A 224 3.56 22.24 -23.25
N LEU A 225 4.65 22.01 -23.99
CA LEU A 225 4.87 20.75 -24.68
C LEU A 225 5.49 19.78 -23.69
N THR A 226 4.90 18.60 -23.55
CA THR A 226 5.21 17.64 -22.48
C THR A 226 6.13 16.54 -22.99
N ASP A 227 5.89 16.04 -24.20
CA ASP A 227 6.66 14.95 -24.78
C ASP A 227 6.94 15.10 -26.28
N ILE A 228 7.93 14.36 -26.79
CA ILE A 228 8.32 14.31 -28.21
C ILE A 228 8.90 12.94 -28.57
N ASP A 229 8.39 12.35 -29.65
CA ASP A 229 8.95 11.11 -30.19
C ASP A 229 8.77 11.01 -31.71
N PHE A 230 9.61 10.21 -32.37
CA PHE A 230 9.61 10.02 -33.82
C PHE A 230 9.52 8.56 -34.21
N LYS A 231 8.47 8.24 -34.97
CA LYS A 231 8.26 6.93 -35.60
C LYS A 231 9.34 6.61 -36.64
N ASN A 232 9.87 7.63 -37.30
CA ASN A 232 10.98 7.52 -38.24
C ASN A 232 11.66 8.88 -38.47
N ALA A 233 12.63 8.95 -39.39
CA ALA A 233 13.39 10.18 -39.66
C ALA A 233 12.54 11.39 -40.11
N ASN A 234 11.33 11.16 -40.61
CA ASN A 234 10.43 12.16 -41.16
C ASN A 234 9.16 12.35 -40.31
N THR A 235 8.57 11.27 -39.83
CA THR A 235 7.31 11.32 -39.07
C THR A 235 7.58 11.32 -37.57
N GLY A 236 7.02 12.32 -36.87
CA GLY A 236 7.09 12.41 -35.42
C GLY A 236 5.95 13.23 -34.82
N TYR A 237 5.89 13.21 -33.50
CA TYR A 237 4.76 13.72 -32.74
C TYR A 237 5.24 14.51 -31.53
N VAL A 238 4.43 15.48 -31.12
CA VAL A 238 4.60 16.22 -29.86
C VAL A 238 3.28 16.30 -29.14
N THR A 239 3.32 16.16 -27.82
CA THR A 239 2.15 16.29 -26.95
C THR A 239 2.27 17.55 -26.07
N GLY A 240 1.16 17.99 -25.49
CA GLY A 240 1.20 19.12 -24.56
C GLY A 240 -0.13 19.44 -23.88
N ASN A 241 -0.05 20.41 -22.98
CA ASN A 241 -1.19 20.94 -22.26
C ASN A 241 -2.29 21.46 -23.20
N ALA A 242 -3.51 21.56 -22.68
CA ALA A 242 -4.71 21.92 -23.47
C ALA A 242 -4.93 21.00 -24.68
N ASN A 243 -4.71 19.70 -24.49
CA ASN A 243 -4.92 18.63 -25.46
C ASN A 243 -4.12 18.83 -26.76
N TYR A 244 -2.91 19.35 -26.65
CA TYR A 244 -2.08 19.56 -27.83
C TYR A 244 -1.52 18.23 -28.36
N PHE A 245 -1.76 17.95 -29.64
CA PHE A 245 -1.11 16.88 -30.39
C PHE A 245 -0.64 17.44 -31.74
N GLY A 246 0.67 17.52 -31.93
CA GLY A 246 1.30 18.01 -33.14
C GLY A 246 1.96 16.87 -33.92
N VAL A 247 1.86 16.91 -35.24
CA VAL A 247 2.43 15.92 -36.16
C VAL A 247 3.37 16.61 -37.13
N THR A 248 4.53 16.00 -37.38
CA THR A 248 5.43 16.37 -38.46
C THR A 248 5.59 15.19 -39.42
N THR A 249 5.79 15.49 -40.71
CA THR A 249 6.08 14.50 -41.76
C THR A 249 7.36 14.85 -42.54
N ASP A 250 8.10 15.88 -42.09
CA ASP A 250 9.33 16.40 -42.70
C ASP A 250 10.50 16.45 -41.70
N GLY A 251 10.42 15.65 -40.64
CA GLY A 251 11.48 15.50 -39.65
C GLY A 251 11.61 16.71 -38.72
N GLY A 252 10.49 17.40 -38.47
CA GLY A 252 10.35 18.54 -37.56
C GLY A 252 10.73 19.88 -38.18
N ALA A 253 10.67 20.02 -39.51
CA ALA A 253 10.79 21.31 -40.18
C ALA A 253 9.47 22.09 -40.10
N THR A 254 8.34 21.40 -40.27
CA THR A 254 6.99 21.93 -40.06
C THR A 254 6.16 20.99 -39.18
N TRP A 255 5.16 21.55 -38.51
CA TRP A 255 4.25 20.84 -37.61
C TRP A 255 2.81 21.19 -37.94
N THR A 256 1.92 20.22 -37.84
CA THR A 256 0.47 20.38 -37.99
C THR A 256 -0.22 19.91 -36.72
N GLN A 257 -1.08 20.75 -36.14
CA GLN A 257 -1.87 20.34 -34.98
C GLN A 257 -3.05 19.48 -35.44
N GLN A 258 -3.22 18.30 -34.84
CA GLN A 258 -4.40 17.46 -35.02
C GLN A 258 -5.39 17.66 -33.87
N VAL A 259 -6.65 17.30 -34.10
CA VAL A 259 -7.72 17.39 -33.11
C VAL A 259 -7.79 16.07 -32.34
N THR A 260 -7.61 16.13 -31.02
CA THR A 260 -7.83 14.97 -30.14
C THR A 260 -9.31 14.91 -29.70
N PRO A 261 -9.84 13.73 -29.33
CA PRO A 261 -11.28 13.52 -29.13
C PRO A 261 -11.96 14.24 -27.94
N PHE A 262 -11.38 15.27 -27.29
CA PHE A 262 -12.02 15.97 -26.16
C PHE A 262 -11.66 17.46 -25.97
N GLY A 263 -12.55 18.18 -25.26
CA GLY A 263 -12.37 19.59 -24.84
C GLY A 263 -11.16 19.83 -23.92
N ALA A 264 -10.71 21.08 -23.83
CA ALA A 264 -9.37 21.51 -23.43
C ALA A 264 -8.86 21.07 -22.03
N ILE A 265 -8.12 19.94 -21.92
CA ILE A 265 -7.17 19.63 -20.82
C ILE A 265 -5.97 18.79 -21.37
N GLY A 266 -4.80 18.66 -20.73
CA GLY A 266 -3.50 18.35 -21.37
C GLY A 266 -3.12 16.89 -21.64
N GLN A 267 -2.30 16.65 -22.67
CA GLN A 267 -1.55 15.38 -22.89
C GLN A 267 -0.17 15.45 -22.22
N ARG A 268 0.34 14.35 -21.67
CA ARG A 268 1.54 14.34 -20.82
C ARG A 268 2.62 13.33 -21.22
N ALA A 269 2.23 12.17 -21.75
CA ALA A 269 3.18 11.15 -22.19
C ALA A 269 2.75 10.60 -23.55
N LEU A 270 3.74 10.26 -24.37
CA LEU A 270 3.61 9.77 -25.74
C LEU A 270 4.46 8.51 -25.89
N GLU A 271 3.92 7.48 -26.53
CA GLU A 271 4.68 6.26 -26.83
C GLU A 271 4.34 5.74 -28.24
N ILE A 272 5.34 5.17 -28.92
CA ILE A 272 5.20 4.62 -30.28
C ILE A 272 5.52 3.13 -30.26
N SER A 273 4.54 2.29 -30.60
CA SER A 273 4.73 0.84 -30.74
C SER A 273 4.38 0.40 -32.16
N GLY A 274 5.41 0.05 -32.92
CA GLY A 274 5.27 -0.30 -34.33
C GLY A 274 4.73 0.87 -35.16
N ASN A 275 3.50 0.75 -35.67
CA ASN A 275 2.84 1.83 -36.42
C ASN A 275 1.91 2.68 -35.57
N ASP A 276 1.62 2.25 -34.35
CA ASP A 276 0.59 2.80 -33.50
C ASP A 276 1.19 3.83 -32.54
N VAL A 277 0.43 4.90 -32.29
CA VAL A 277 0.84 5.98 -31.38
C VAL A 277 -0.15 6.06 -30.24
N TYR A 278 0.40 6.11 -29.03
CA TYR A 278 -0.34 6.12 -27.78
C TYR A 278 -0.08 7.41 -27.02
N THR A 279 -1.12 7.97 -26.40
CA THR A 279 -0.97 9.17 -25.56
C THR A 279 -1.93 9.13 -24.37
N VAL A 280 -1.44 9.63 -23.23
CA VAL A 280 -2.20 9.82 -21.99
C VAL A 280 -1.97 11.22 -21.45
N GLY A 281 -2.83 11.66 -20.54
CA GLY A 281 -2.64 12.91 -19.84
C GLY A 281 -3.66 13.14 -18.76
N ASP A 282 -4.32 14.28 -18.82
CA ASP A 282 -5.43 14.60 -17.93
C ASP A 282 -6.63 13.75 -18.37
N TYR A 283 -7.29 13.04 -17.44
CA TYR A 283 -8.32 11.98 -17.62
C TYR A 283 -7.81 10.53 -17.50
N THR A 284 -8.78 9.63 -17.37
CA THR A 284 -8.63 8.21 -17.03
C THR A 284 -8.63 7.28 -18.25
N VAL A 285 -8.18 7.77 -19.41
CA VAL A 285 -8.22 7.02 -20.67
C VAL A 285 -6.91 7.09 -21.43
N LEU A 286 -6.63 6.03 -22.18
CA LEU A 286 -5.52 5.91 -23.11
C LEU A 286 -6.05 6.17 -24.52
N TYR A 287 -5.40 7.05 -25.26
CA TYR A 287 -5.73 7.29 -26.66
C TYR A 287 -4.74 6.60 -27.58
N LYS A 288 -5.26 5.93 -28.60
CA LYS A 288 -4.49 5.26 -29.64
C LYS A 288 -4.87 5.79 -31.02
N THR A 289 -3.89 6.06 -31.87
CA THR A 289 -4.09 6.34 -33.30
C THR A 289 -3.22 5.41 -34.14
N THR A 290 -3.74 5.01 -35.30
CA THR A 290 -3.03 4.18 -36.29
C THR A 290 -2.82 4.94 -37.62
N ASP A 291 -3.29 6.18 -37.68
CA ASP A 291 -3.32 7.04 -38.87
C ASP A 291 -2.78 8.45 -38.57
N ASP A 292 -1.76 8.52 -37.71
CA ASP A 292 -1.03 9.74 -37.37
C ASP A 292 -1.91 10.86 -36.78
N GLY A 293 -2.91 10.49 -35.98
CA GLY A 293 -3.79 11.41 -35.25
C GLY A 293 -4.97 11.94 -36.06
N LEU A 294 -5.24 11.38 -37.25
CA LEU A 294 -6.43 11.71 -38.04
C LEU A 294 -7.70 11.11 -37.41
N SER A 295 -7.57 9.93 -36.79
CA SER A 295 -8.61 9.30 -35.98
C SER A 295 -8.02 8.66 -34.71
N TRP A 296 -8.89 8.46 -33.72
CA TRP A 296 -8.51 8.01 -32.39
C TRP A 296 -9.43 6.91 -31.88
N THR A 297 -8.82 5.89 -31.28
CA THR A 297 -9.47 4.86 -30.47
C THR A 297 -9.22 5.17 -29.00
N THR A 298 -10.27 5.17 -28.19
CA THR A 298 -10.18 5.31 -26.74
C THR A 298 -10.12 3.93 -26.10
N ILE A 299 -9.12 3.70 -25.25
CA ILE A 299 -8.94 2.49 -24.46
C ILE A 299 -9.14 2.87 -23.00
N ASN A 300 -10.18 2.32 -22.38
CA ASN A 300 -10.51 2.58 -20.98
C ASN A 300 -9.73 1.62 -20.08
N PHE A 301 -9.06 2.17 -19.07
CA PHE A 301 -8.39 1.40 -18.02
C PHE A 301 -9.03 1.59 -16.65
N ILE A 302 -10.18 2.27 -16.59
CA ILE A 302 -10.98 2.45 -15.38
C ILE A 302 -12.31 1.68 -15.47
N ASP A 303 -12.74 1.14 -14.33
CA ASP A 303 -14.04 0.49 -14.17
C ASP A 303 -15.13 1.53 -13.88
N GLY A 304 -15.90 1.90 -14.91
CA GLY A 304 -17.00 2.84 -14.80
C GLY A 304 -18.16 2.39 -13.90
N SER A 305 -18.19 1.14 -13.46
CA SER A 305 -19.20 0.62 -12.51
C SER A 305 -18.85 0.89 -11.04
N ASN A 306 -17.59 1.24 -10.75
CA ASN A 306 -17.16 1.50 -9.39
C ASN A 306 -17.54 2.93 -8.94
N PRO A 307 -18.36 3.09 -7.88
CA PRO A 307 -18.74 4.41 -7.38
C PRO A 307 -17.63 5.12 -6.61
N TYR A 308 -16.46 4.49 -6.39
CA TYR A 308 -15.30 5.02 -5.66
C TYR A 308 -14.15 5.48 -6.58
N GLN A 309 -14.40 5.59 -7.89
CA GLN A 309 -13.46 6.15 -8.87
C GLN A 309 -13.12 7.61 -8.56
N PRO A 310 -11.88 7.92 -8.12
CA PRO A 310 -11.57 9.29 -7.76
C PRO A 310 -11.39 10.16 -9.00
N SER A 311 -11.79 11.44 -8.89
CA SER A 311 -11.83 12.39 -10.01
C SER A 311 -11.41 13.79 -9.55
N PRO A 312 -10.61 14.55 -10.34
CA PRO A 312 -9.91 14.17 -11.58
C PRO A 312 -8.48 13.67 -11.31
N PHE A 313 -8.03 12.70 -12.11
CA PHE A 313 -6.67 12.19 -12.06
C PHE A 313 -5.87 12.47 -13.32
N VAL A 314 -4.56 12.64 -13.10
CA VAL A 314 -3.59 13.01 -14.11
C VAL A 314 -2.63 11.84 -14.31
N MET A 315 -2.55 11.31 -15.54
CA MET A 315 -1.54 10.33 -15.93
C MET A 315 -0.25 11.07 -16.34
N TYR A 316 0.88 10.69 -15.77
CA TYR A 316 2.16 11.35 -16.01
C TYR A 316 3.11 10.52 -16.87
N GLY A 317 3.03 9.19 -16.81
CA GLY A 317 3.91 8.29 -17.56
C GLY A 317 3.15 7.17 -18.26
N LEU A 318 3.67 6.75 -19.41
CA LEU A 318 3.17 5.70 -20.26
C LEU A 318 4.37 4.94 -20.85
N ASP A 319 4.27 3.63 -20.95
CA ASP A 319 5.16 2.82 -21.78
C ASP A 319 4.35 1.67 -22.43
N VAL A 320 4.78 1.24 -23.61
CA VAL A 320 4.13 0.19 -24.43
C VAL A 320 5.21 -0.70 -25.03
N THR A 321 5.21 -1.99 -24.67
CA THR A 321 6.19 -2.96 -25.18
C THR A 321 5.47 -4.20 -25.69
N GLY A 322 5.49 -4.43 -27.00
CA GLY A 322 4.75 -5.53 -27.61
C GLY A 322 3.24 -5.37 -27.36
N ASN A 323 2.65 -6.30 -26.62
CA ASN A 323 1.24 -6.25 -26.22
C ASN A 323 1.03 -5.65 -24.82
N ASP A 324 2.12 -5.35 -24.11
CA ASP A 324 2.06 -4.87 -22.75
C ASP A 324 1.98 -3.34 -22.71
N ILE A 325 1.20 -2.80 -21.77
CA ILE A 325 1.02 -1.36 -21.54
C ILE A 325 1.16 -1.10 -20.05
N ALA A 326 1.95 -0.10 -19.67
CA ALA A 326 2.03 0.40 -18.30
C ALA A 326 1.73 1.91 -18.26
N ILE A 327 0.85 2.34 -17.34
CA ILE A 327 0.48 3.74 -17.19
C ILE A 327 0.52 4.14 -15.72
N VAL A 328 1.14 5.28 -15.41
CA VAL A 328 1.28 5.78 -14.03
C VAL A 328 0.79 7.21 -13.88
N GLY A 329 0.32 7.57 -12.68
CA GLY A 329 -0.23 8.90 -12.45
C GLY A 329 -0.38 9.35 -11.00
N SER A 330 -1.22 10.36 -10.79
CA SER A 330 -1.56 10.91 -9.47
C SER A 330 -2.04 9.85 -8.48
N ASN A 331 -1.74 10.05 -7.19
CA ASN A 331 -2.23 9.21 -6.09
C ASN A 331 -1.92 7.71 -6.28
N GLY A 332 -0.67 7.37 -6.63
CA GLY A 332 -0.23 5.99 -6.73
C GLY A 332 -0.81 5.20 -7.89
N MET A 333 -1.53 5.85 -8.82
CA MET A 333 -2.13 5.17 -9.96
C MET A 333 -1.07 4.44 -10.78
N LEU A 334 -1.34 3.17 -11.03
CA LEU A 334 -0.59 2.27 -11.87
C LEU A 334 -1.60 1.40 -12.61
N ASN A 335 -1.51 1.27 -13.92
CA ASN A 335 -2.38 0.39 -14.70
C ASN A 335 -1.51 -0.43 -15.63
N ILE A 336 -1.66 -1.75 -15.60
CA ILE A 336 -0.88 -2.65 -16.44
C ILE A 336 -1.82 -3.51 -17.26
N SER A 337 -1.54 -3.67 -18.54
CA SER A 337 -2.23 -4.60 -19.43
C SER A 337 -1.18 -5.43 -20.16
N ASN A 338 -1.54 -6.66 -20.51
CA ASN A 338 -0.73 -7.56 -21.33
C ASN A 338 -1.43 -7.97 -22.64
N ASP A 339 -2.50 -7.26 -23.01
CA ASP A 339 -3.36 -7.55 -24.16
C ASP A 339 -3.82 -6.26 -24.88
N LEU A 340 -2.93 -5.27 -24.93
CA LEU A 340 -3.13 -3.95 -25.56
C LEU A 340 -4.30 -3.16 -24.96
N GLY A 341 -4.59 -3.36 -23.68
CA GLY A 341 -5.63 -2.67 -22.93
C GLY A 341 -7.03 -3.25 -23.14
N SER A 342 -7.14 -4.49 -23.62
CA SER A 342 -8.42 -5.22 -23.66
C SER A 342 -8.85 -5.61 -22.24
N THR A 343 -7.89 -6.00 -21.42
CA THR A 343 -8.01 -6.20 -19.98
C THR A 343 -6.91 -5.46 -19.25
N TRP A 344 -7.19 -5.07 -18.01
CA TRP A 344 -6.27 -4.34 -17.15
C TRP A 344 -6.10 -5.07 -15.83
N ARG A 345 -4.85 -5.30 -15.47
CA ARG A 345 -4.41 -5.77 -14.17
C ARG A 345 -4.30 -4.55 -13.28
N ASN A 346 -5.35 -4.30 -12.48
CA ASN A 346 -5.33 -3.54 -11.22
C ASN A 346 -6.76 -3.13 -10.81
N LYS A 347 -7.21 -3.54 -9.62
CA LYS A 347 -8.40 -2.97 -8.94
C LYS A 347 -7.95 -1.80 -8.04
N ASN A 348 -7.31 -0.81 -8.65
CA ASN A 348 -6.61 0.30 -7.98
C ASN A 348 -7.54 1.45 -7.60
N TYR A 349 -8.34 1.26 -6.55
CA TYR A 349 -9.26 2.28 -6.10
C TYR A 349 -8.99 2.63 -4.65
N SER A 350 -8.88 3.94 -4.36
CA SER A 350 -9.09 4.42 -3.01
C SER A 350 -10.44 3.87 -2.54
N VAL A 351 -10.42 3.15 -1.42
CA VAL A 351 -11.60 2.48 -0.86
C VAL A 351 -12.73 3.47 -0.53
N SER A 352 -12.41 4.78 -0.48
CA SER A 352 -13.37 5.87 -0.31
C SER A 352 -12.89 7.17 -0.98
N GLN A 353 -13.80 7.90 -1.64
CA GLN A 353 -13.49 9.09 -2.46
C GLN A 353 -13.16 10.36 -1.68
N ASN A 354 -13.49 10.41 -0.38
CA ASN A 354 -13.50 11.67 0.39
C ASN A 354 -12.74 11.58 1.71
N VAL A 355 -11.95 10.53 1.92
CA VAL A 355 -11.17 10.40 3.15
C VAL A 355 -9.94 11.26 3.09
N THR A 356 -9.95 12.32 3.90
CA THR A 356 -8.82 13.24 4.02
C THR A 356 -7.76 12.76 5.02
N ASN A 357 -8.15 11.95 6.01
CA ASN A 357 -7.30 11.54 7.13
C ASN A 357 -7.89 10.31 7.86
N PHE A 358 -7.05 9.43 8.40
CA PHE A 358 -7.40 8.43 9.43
C PHE A 358 -6.80 8.81 10.80
N SER A 359 -7.66 8.93 11.79
CA SER A 359 -7.31 9.33 13.17
C SER A 359 -7.52 8.22 14.20
N ALA A 360 -8.18 7.13 13.82
CA ALA A 360 -8.54 6.05 14.71
C ALA A 360 -8.27 4.69 14.06
N ILE A 361 -7.77 3.72 14.83
CA ILE A 361 -7.61 2.34 14.38
C ILE A 361 -7.83 1.37 15.53
N TRP A 362 -8.52 0.27 15.25
CA TRP A 362 -8.66 -0.86 16.17
C TRP A 362 -8.65 -2.17 15.38
N ALA A 363 -8.01 -3.21 15.92
CA ALA A 363 -8.00 -4.56 15.36
C ALA A 363 -8.44 -5.58 16.40
N ASP A 364 -9.15 -6.64 16.00
CA ASP A 364 -9.53 -7.73 16.91
C ASP A 364 -8.39 -8.71 17.16
N SER A 365 -7.55 -8.90 16.15
CA SER A 365 -6.53 -9.92 16.11
C SER A 365 -5.50 -9.58 15.03
N PRO A 366 -4.35 -10.25 15.04
CA PRO A 366 -3.32 -10.13 14.01
C PRO A 366 -3.85 -10.31 12.59
N SER A 367 -4.58 -11.38 12.30
CA SER A 367 -4.99 -11.76 10.93
C SER A 367 -6.46 -11.48 10.62
N GLY A 368 -7.24 -11.06 11.61
CA GLY A 368 -8.68 -10.90 11.50
C GLY A 368 -9.11 -9.48 11.17
N ASN A 369 -10.09 -9.01 11.94
CA ASN A 369 -10.84 -7.82 11.63
C ASN A 369 -10.13 -6.54 12.07
N ILE A 370 -10.14 -5.52 11.21
CA ILE A 370 -9.57 -4.19 11.49
C ILE A 370 -10.56 -3.12 11.08
N TRP A 371 -10.70 -2.09 11.91
CA TRP A 371 -11.48 -0.89 11.64
C TRP A 371 -10.59 0.34 11.71
N ALA A 372 -10.66 1.17 10.68
CA ALA A 372 -9.98 2.47 10.64
C ALA A 372 -11.01 3.60 10.49
N GLY A 373 -10.92 4.62 11.33
CA GLY A 373 -11.85 5.75 11.37
C GLY A 373 -11.23 7.07 10.93
N GLY A 374 -11.89 7.78 10.02
CA GLY A 374 -11.35 8.95 9.35
C GLY A 374 -12.32 10.12 9.13
N THR A 375 -11.93 11.08 8.29
CA THR A 375 -12.69 12.31 7.99
C THR A 375 -13.19 12.33 6.54
N PRO A 376 -14.49 12.59 6.27
CA PRO A 376 -15.55 12.94 7.23
C PRO A 376 -16.36 11.73 7.74
N GLY A 377 -15.97 11.16 8.88
CA GLY A 377 -16.73 10.11 9.57
C GLY A 377 -16.64 8.73 8.93
N THR A 378 -15.78 8.54 7.93
CA THR A 378 -15.59 7.25 7.25
C THR A 378 -15.09 6.19 8.21
N ILE A 379 -15.66 4.98 8.10
CA ILE A 379 -15.14 3.76 8.72
C ILE A 379 -14.74 2.81 7.59
N LEU A 380 -13.46 2.43 7.55
CA LEU A 380 -13.01 1.32 6.71
C LEU A 380 -12.89 0.06 7.56
N TYR A 381 -13.22 -1.06 6.94
CA TYR A 381 -13.17 -2.38 7.54
C TYR A 381 -12.35 -3.34 6.68
N SER A 382 -11.55 -4.16 7.33
CA SER A 382 -10.87 -5.30 6.73
C SER A 382 -11.19 -6.55 7.53
N SER A 383 -11.47 -7.66 6.87
CA SER A 383 -11.65 -8.98 7.50
C SER A 383 -10.42 -9.89 7.40
N ASN A 384 -9.35 -9.40 6.76
CA ASN A 384 -8.19 -10.22 6.37
C ASN A 384 -6.87 -9.56 6.77
N GLY A 385 -6.84 -8.95 7.96
CA GLY A 385 -5.63 -8.39 8.54
C GLY A 385 -5.09 -7.19 7.75
N GLY A 386 -5.97 -6.48 7.04
CA GLY A 386 -5.70 -5.26 6.29
C GLY A 386 -5.30 -5.47 4.84
N SER A 387 -5.40 -6.69 4.32
CA SER A 387 -5.01 -6.98 2.93
C SER A 387 -5.97 -6.32 1.93
N ASN A 388 -7.27 -6.35 2.24
CA ASN A 388 -8.33 -5.66 1.51
C ASN A 388 -9.23 -4.87 2.47
N TRP A 389 -9.90 -3.84 1.95
CA TRP A 389 -10.73 -2.93 2.72
C TRP A 389 -12.06 -2.63 2.04
N THR A 390 -13.10 -2.44 2.85
CA THR A 390 -14.41 -1.97 2.42
C THR A 390 -14.84 -0.79 3.29
N GLU A 391 -15.55 0.19 2.70
CA GLU A 391 -16.17 1.27 3.47
C GLU A 391 -17.46 0.78 4.13
N GLN A 392 -17.64 1.08 5.42
CA GLN A 392 -18.84 0.79 6.19
C GLN A 392 -19.69 2.06 6.40
N PRO A 393 -21.02 1.95 6.42
CA PRO A 393 -21.92 3.08 6.59
C PRO A 393 -21.88 3.57 8.05
N SER A 394 -21.04 4.58 8.32
CA SER A 394 -20.86 5.14 9.65
C SER A 394 -22.04 5.99 10.14
N ASN A 395 -22.86 6.48 9.21
CA ASN A 395 -23.92 7.46 9.46
C ASN A 395 -23.44 8.75 10.16
N SER A 396 -22.14 9.06 10.08
CA SER A 396 -21.54 10.28 10.62
C SER A 396 -20.84 11.07 9.53
N SER A 397 -20.97 12.40 9.57
CA SER A 397 -20.22 13.34 8.71
C SER A 397 -19.09 14.05 9.46
N TYR A 398 -18.81 13.64 10.70
CA TYR A 398 -17.81 14.25 11.57
C TYR A 398 -16.58 13.35 11.67
N THR A 399 -15.39 13.94 11.81
CA THR A 399 -14.14 13.21 12.04
C THR A 399 -14.27 12.17 13.15
N THR A 400 -13.91 10.92 12.85
CA THR A 400 -13.82 9.84 13.84
C THR A 400 -12.55 10.01 14.68
N ASN A 401 -12.68 10.53 15.89
CA ASN A 401 -11.53 10.87 16.74
C ASN A 401 -10.92 9.65 17.42
N ASN A 402 -11.73 8.68 17.84
CA ASN A 402 -11.27 7.37 18.29
C ASN A 402 -12.32 6.28 18.06
N ILE A 403 -11.86 5.02 17.97
CA ILE A 403 -12.68 3.82 17.78
C ILE A 403 -12.18 2.70 18.69
N GLN A 404 -13.10 1.96 19.27
CA GLN A 404 -12.82 0.80 20.11
C GLN A 404 -13.88 -0.27 19.86
N PHE A 405 -13.44 -1.52 19.76
CA PHE A 405 -14.33 -2.66 19.84
C PHE A 405 -14.02 -3.48 21.09
N LEU A 406 -15.05 -4.17 21.57
CA LEU A 406 -14.97 -5.10 22.70
C LEU A 406 -14.83 -6.55 22.21
N ASN A 407 -15.30 -6.80 20.99
CA ASN A 407 -15.23 -8.05 20.25
C ASN A 407 -15.51 -7.75 18.78
N SER A 408 -15.52 -8.75 17.90
CA SER A 408 -15.75 -8.56 16.46
C SER A 408 -17.13 -8.00 16.09
N ASN A 409 -18.09 -7.98 17.01
CA ASN A 409 -19.47 -7.53 16.77
C ASN A 409 -19.78 -6.17 17.42
N THR A 410 -19.38 -5.98 18.68
CA THR A 410 -19.74 -4.80 19.47
C THR A 410 -18.62 -3.78 19.49
N GLY A 411 -18.88 -2.59 18.97
CA GLY A 411 -17.92 -1.50 18.88
C GLY A 411 -18.53 -0.12 19.06
N PHE A 412 -17.67 0.84 19.35
CA PHE A 412 -17.98 2.23 19.64
C PHE A 412 -16.98 3.14 18.94
N PHE A 413 -17.45 4.27 18.42
CA PHE A 413 -16.56 5.36 18.00
C PHE A 413 -17.08 6.70 18.46
N VAL A 414 -16.17 7.62 18.74
CA VAL A 414 -16.49 9.02 19.00
C VAL A 414 -16.13 9.87 17.80
N SER A 415 -17.00 10.83 17.50
CA SER A 415 -16.77 11.78 16.41
C SER A 415 -17.18 13.19 16.80
N GLY A 416 -16.67 14.17 16.07
CA GLY A 416 -17.06 15.57 16.26
C GLY A 416 -16.10 16.53 15.59
N ILE A 417 -16.56 17.77 15.37
CA ILE A 417 -15.75 18.84 14.81
C ILE A 417 -15.54 19.92 15.88
N THR A 418 -14.28 20.28 16.12
CA THR A 418 -13.88 21.29 17.10
C THR A 418 -14.51 22.67 16.84
N THR A 419 -14.79 23.02 15.59
CA THR A 419 -15.40 24.32 15.23
C THR A 419 -16.92 24.39 15.41
N GLN A 420 -17.62 23.24 15.38
CA GLN A 420 -19.08 23.19 15.48
C GLN A 420 -19.56 22.62 16.82
N LEU A 421 -18.64 22.06 17.61
CA LEU A 421 -18.88 21.48 18.92
C LEU A 421 -19.92 20.35 18.95
N ASN A 422 -19.99 19.49 17.93
CA ASN A 422 -20.98 18.41 17.89
C ASN A 422 -20.34 17.05 18.20
N GLY A 423 -20.16 16.74 19.49
CA GLY A 423 -19.65 15.45 19.94
C GLY A 423 -20.71 14.37 19.83
N ARG A 424 -20.34 13.25 19.22
CA ARG A 424 -21.21 12.09 19.01
C ARG A 424 -20.52 10.82 19.48
N LEU A 425 -21.31 9.89 19.98
CA LEU A 425 -20.92 8.50 20.22
C LEU A 425 -21.75 7.65 19.27
N ASN A 426 -21.12 6.74 18.56
CA ASN A 426 -21.81 5.77 17.71
C ASN A 426 -21.51 4.37 18.21
N LYS A 427 -22.50 3.47 18.13
CA LYS A 427 -22.39 2.06 18.53
C LYS A 427 -22.79 1.14 17.40
N THR A 428 -22.09 0.02 17.29
CA THR A 428 -22.47 -1.13 16.47
C THR A 428 -22.57 -2.38 17.35
N THR A 429 -23.39 -3.33 16.93
CA THR A 429 -23.51 -4.68 17.51
C THR A 429 -23.40 -5.77 16.44
N ASN A 430 -22.97 -5.41 15.22
CA ASN A 430 -22.85 -6.29 14.06
C ASN A 430 -21.57 -5.99 13.23
N GLY A 431 -20.48 -5.67 13.92
CA GLY A 431 -19.16 -5.51 13.31
C GLY A 431 -19.04 -4.28 12.41
N GLY A 432 -19.90 -3.28 12.62
CA GLY A 432 -19.93 -2.04 11.84
C GLY A 432 -20.72 -2.12 10.54
N THR A 433 -21.44 -3.23 10.28
CA THR A 433 -22.41 -3.31 9.18
C THR A 433 -23.48 -2.21 9.32
N THR A 434 -23.87 -1.89 10.56
CA THR A 434 -24.69 -0.72 10.88
C THR A 434 -24.16 -0.01 12.12
N TRP A 435 -24.15 1.33 12.08
CA TRP A 435 -23.80 2.19 13.20
C TRP A 435 -24.99 3.06 13.63
N PHE A 436 -25.22 3.13 14.94
CA PHE A 436 -26.28 3.91 15.57
C PHE A 436 -25.70 5.04 16.42
N ASP A 437 -26.16 6.27 16.18
CA ASP A 437 -25.83 7.44 17.01
C ASP A 437 -26.48 7.30 18.38
N ILE A 438 -25.67 7.40 19.43
CA ILE A 438 -26.06 7.45 20.84
C ILE A 438 -25.85 8.89 21.30
N PRO A 439 -26.93 9.69 21.46
CA PRO A 439 -26.79 11.09 21.82
C PRO A 439 -26.13 11.26 23.19
N LEU A 440 -25.11 12.11 23.25
CA LEU A 440 -24.58 12.60 24.52
C LEU A 440 -25.60 13.57 25.15
N PRO A 441 -25.69 13.66 26.49
CA PRO A 441 -26.61 14.58 27.16
C PRO A 441 -26.26 16.05 26.91
N SER A 442 -27.25 16.94 26.88
CA SER A 442 -27.04 18.39 26.89
C SER A 442 -26.48 18.86 28.25
N PRO A 443 -25.55 19.84 28.32
CA PRO A 443 -24.98 20.62 27.21
C PRO A 443 -23.75 19.96 26.54
N TYR A 444 -23.46 18.69 26.84
CA TYR A 444 -22.23 18.00 26.42
C TYR A 444 -22.25 17.49 24.99
N ASN A 445 -23.43 17.28 24.40
CA ASN A 445 -23.57 17.10 22.95
C ASN A 445 -23.09 18.31 22.13
N ALA A 446 -23.04 19.49 22.76
CA ALA A 446 -22.46 20.71 22.22
C ALA A 446 -20.95 20.86 22.59
N LYS A 447 -20.22 19.75 22.83
CA LYS A 447 -18.76 19.70 22.98
C LYS A 447 -18.20 18.56 22.12
N ALA A 448 -16.99 18.69 21.58
CA ALA A 448 -16.39 17.62 20.77
C ALA A 448 -16.00 16.42 21.66
N ALA A 449 -16.34 15.19 21.22
CA ALA A 449 -15.91 13.96 21.87
C ALA A 449 -14.56 13.52 21.28
N ALA A 450 -13.52 13.47 22.12
CA ALA A 450 -12.14 13.32 21.70
C ALA A 450 -11.61 11.90 21.92
N ASP A 451 -12.00 11.26 23.01
CA ASP A 451 -11.56 9.91 23.36
C ASP A 451 -12.67 9.13 24.08
N LEU A 452 -12.58 7.81 24.07
CA LEU A 452 -13.52 6.90 24.73
C LEU A 452 -12.77 5.68 25.27
N ASP A 453 -13.32 5.09 26.33
CA ASP A 453 -12.92 3.74 26.74
C ASP A 453 -14.09 2.99 27.39
N PHE A 454 -14.42 1.81 26.85
CA PHE A 454 -15.41 0.88 27.35
C PHE A 454 -14.71 -0.40 27.85
N VAL A 455 -14.97 -0.76 29.11
CA VAL A 455 -14.45 -2.00 29.70
C VAL A 455 -15.38 -3.19 29.46
N ASN A 456 -16.63 -2.92 29.07
CA ASN A 456 -17.62 -3.89 28.62
C ASN A 456 -18.78 -3.16 27.89
N GLU A 457 -19.75 -3.90 27.38
CA GLU A 457 -20.82 -3.35 26.52
C GLU A 457 -21.74 -2.34 27.22
N ASN A 458 -21.71 -2.31 28.56
CA ASN A 458 -22.57 -1.47 29.39
C ASN A 458 -21.80 -0.33 30.06
N THR A 459 -20.54 -0.54 30.43
CA THR A 459 -19.75 0.42 31.21
C THR A 459 -18.65 1.05 30.38
N GLY A 460 -18.71 2.36 30.23
CA GLY A 460 -17.69 3.11 29.49
C GLY A 460 -17.67 4.60 29.82
N TRP A 461 -16.61 5.25 29.33
CA TRP A 461 -16.33 6.66 29.52
C TRP A 461 -16.12 7.35 28.18
N VAL A 462 -16.55 8.61 28.10
CA VAL A 462 -16.29 9.50 26.97
C VAL A 462 -15.68 10.79 27.50
N LEU A 463 -14.59 11.22 26.88
CA LEU A 463 -13.83 12.41 27.25
C LEU A 463 -13.88 13.44 26.10
N GLY A 464 -14.20 14.70 26.42
CA GLY A 464 -14.38 15.77 25.44
C GLY A 464 -14.35 17.18 26.03
N GLY A 465 -14.48 18.24 25.23
CA GLY A 465 -14.36 19.63 25.71
C GLY A 465 -14.57 20.73 24.65
N MET A 466 -14.27 22.00 25.00
CA MET A 466 -14.36 23.16 24.10
C MET A 466 -12.98 23.65 23.59
N PRO A 467 -12.91 24.35 22.43
CA PRO A 467 -11.72 25.05 21.97
C PRO A 467 -11.39 26.31 22.81
N PRO A 468 -10.18 26.90 22.62
CA PRO A 468 -9.59 27.92 23.50
C PRO A 468 -10.41 29.21 23.73
N ASN A 469 -11.41 29.50 22.90
CA ASN A 469 -12.11 30.80 22.91
C ASN A 469 -13.52 30.77 23.55
N GLY A 470 -13.87 29.71 24.30
CA GLY A 470 -15.24 29.51 24.82
C GLY A 470 -15.39 29.17 26.31
N GLY A 471 -14.32 29.12 27.10
CA GLY A 471 -14.40 28.96 28.57
C GLY A 471 -14.90 27.60 29.10
N GLY A 472 -15.12 26.58 28.25
CA GLY A 472 -15.56 25.25 28.67
C GLY A 472 -14.38 24.29 28.88
N GLY A 473 -14.31 23.67 30.06
CA GLY A 473 -13.27 22.71 30.40
C GLY A 473 -13.48 21.32 29.80
N ILE A 474 -12.51 20.42 30.04
CA ILE A 474 -12.62 19.00 29.71
C ILE A 474 -13.69 18.34 30.61
N THR A 475 -14.56 17.56 30.00
CA THR A 475 -15.65 16.82 30.64
C THR A 475 -15.45 15.32 30.41
N CYS A 476 -15.45 14.55 31.49
CA CYS A 476 -15.56 13.09 31.47
C CYS A 476 -17.00 12.68 31.78
N LEU A 477 -17.62 11.91 30.89
CA LEU A 477 -18.93 11.29 31.08
C LEU A 477 -18.75 9.78 31.27
N LYS A 478 -19.57 9.18 32.13
CA LYS A 478 -19.64 7.73 32.35
C LYS A 478 -21.04 7.19 32.07
N THR A 479 -21.12 6.02 31.45
CA THR A 479 -22.33 5.21 31.35
C THR A 479 -22.14 3.86 32.06
N THR A 480 -23.23 3.27 32.53
CA THR A 480 -23.29 1.90 33.04
C THR A 480 -24.41 1.06 32.39
N ASP A 481 -25.03 1.60 31.35
CA ASP A 481 -26.14 1.00 30.60
C ASP A 481 -25.93 1.09 29.08
N GLY A 482 -24.67 1.15 28.65
CA GLY A 482 -24.29 1.09 27.24
C GLY A 482 -24.56 2.37 26.46
N GLY A 483 -24.70 3.49 27.17
CA GLY A 483 -24.88 4.83 26.62
C GLY A 483 -26.33 5.34 26.66
N ALA A 484 -27.27 4.60 27.27
CA ALA A 484 -28.64 5.05 27.42
C ALA A 484 -28.76 6.22 28.43
N THR A 485 -27.96 6.18 29.50
CA THR A 485 -27.81 7.28 30.45
C THR A 485 -26.34 7.58 30.74
N TRP A 486 -26.08 8.83 31.10
CA TRP A 486 -24.74 9.37 31.30
C TRP A 486 -24.68 10.17 32.59
N THR A 487 -23.63 9.93 33.37
CA THR A 487 -23.29 10.70 34.57
C THR A 487 -21.98 11.43 34.33
N GLN A 488 -21.97 12.74 34.53
CA GLN A 488 -20.74 13.53 34.52
C GLN A 488 -19.86 13.15 35.71
N GLN A 489 -18.56 12.96 35.47
CA GLN A 489 -17.58 12.56 36.49
C GLN A 489 -16.64 13.69 36.89
N THR A 490 -16.47 14.72 36.05
CA THR A 490 -15.62 15.87 36.32
C THR A 490 -16.40 17.17 36.14
N ASN A 491 -16.25 18.11 37.08
CA ASN A 491 -16.58 19.51 36.79
C ASN A 491 -15.52 20.03 35.83
N ASP A 492 -15.92 20.80 34.81
CA ASP A 492 -15.06 21.36 33.76
C ASP A 492 -13.68 21.74 34.31
N VAL A 493 -12.71 20.85 34.11
CA VAL A 493 -11.31 21.07 34.50
C VAL A 493 -10.79 22.10 33.49
N GLY A 494 -10.80 23.37 33.90
CA GLY A 494 -10.65 24.57 33.06
C GLY A 494 -9.34 24.71 32.28
N TYR A 495 -9.07 23.75 31.41
CA TYR A 495 -7.89 23.63 30.56
C TYR A 495 -8.32 23.45 29.10
N ASP A 496 -7.48 23.89 28.16
CA ASP A 496 -7.76 23.79 26.72
C ASP A 496 -7.61 22.33 26.20
N LEU A 497 -8.42 21.97 25.20
CA LEU A 497 -8.35 20.71 24.47
C LEU A 497 -7.16 20.63 23.50
N VAL A 498 -5.93 20.60 24.01
CA VAL A 498 -4.76 20.36 23.12
C VAL A 498 -4.44 18.87 23.02
N SER A 499 -4.48 18.16 24.15
CA SER A 499 -4.18 16.74 24.20
C SER A 499 -5.08 16.05 25.21
N VAL A 500 -5.78 14.99 24.79
CA VAL A 500 -6.77 14.27 25.58
C VAL A 500 -6.62 12.79 25.36
N SER A 501 -6.51 12.02 26.44
CA SER A 501 -6.50 10.55 26.39
C SER A 501 -7.09 9.97 27.67
N ILE A 502 -7.88 8.91 27.54
CA ILE A 502 -8.41 8.13 28.68
C ILE A 502 -8.07 6.65 28.47
N ASP A 503 -7.72 5.97 29.56
CA ASP A 503 -7.49 4.53 29.55
C ASP A 503 -7.85 3.95 30.94
N MET A 504 -8.78 3.01 30.93
CA MET A 504 -9.39 2.36 32.07
C MET A 504 -8.92 0.90 32.10
N LEU A 505 -8.24 0.53 33.19
CA LEU A 505 -7.82 -0.86 33.40
C LEU A 505 -9.02 -1.77 33.62
N ASP A 506 -9.98 -1.27 34.40
CA ASP A 506 -11.20 -1.97 34.77
C ASP A 506 -12.31 -0.95 35.11
N ALA A 507 -13.46 -1.45 35.57
CA ALA A 507 -14.62 -0.61 35.87
C ALA A 507 -14.39 0.42 36.99
N ASN A 508 -13.32 0.26 37.78
CA ASN A 508 -12.98 1.05 38.95
C ASN A 508 -11.69 1.86 38.78
N THR A 509 -10.67 1.32 38.11
CA THR A 509 -9.32 1.89 38.05
C THR A 509 -9.01 2.40 36.66
N GLY A 510 -8.53 3.63 36.57
CA GLY A 510 -8.12 4.20 35.29
C GLY A 510 -7.51 5.57 35.41
N TYR A 511 -7.06 6.09 34.27
CA TYR A 511 -6.37 7.36 34.16
C TYR A 511 -6.90 8.15 32.98
N PHE A 512 -6.89 9.47 33.12
CA PHE A 512 -6.99 10.33 31.95
C PHE A 512 -5.96 11.44 32.01
N ALA A 513 -5.50 11.85 30.84
CA ALA A 513 -4.65 13.01 30.66
C ALA A 513 -5.39 14.05 29.83
N ALA A 514 -5.31 15.31 30.25
CA ALA A 514 -6.04 16.37 29.57
C ALA A 514 -5.44 17.77 29.84
N GLY A 515 -5.35 18.61 28.81
CA GLY A 515 -5.07 20.05 28.96
C GLY A 515 -3.80 20.55 28.25
N THR A 516 -3.47 21.82 28.49
CA THR A 516 -2.24 22.52 28.00
C THR A 516 -1.07 22.46 28.98
N VAL A 517 -1.27 21.80 30.12
CA VAL A 517 -0.25 21.61 31.16
C VAL A 517 -0.16 20.14 31.53
N VAL A 518 0.87 19.78 32.30
CA VAL A 518 1.06 18.43 32.83
C VAL A 518 -0.08 18.10 33.80
N SER A 519 -1.08 17.37 33.28
CA SER A 519 -2.33 17.07 33.97
C SER A 519 -2.70 15.62 33.72
N LEU A 520 -2.41 14.78 34.71
CA LEU A 520 -2.80 13.38 34.77
C LEU A 520 -3.71 13.19 35.98
N PHE A 521 -4.83 12.50 35.77
CA PHE A 521 -5.81 12.19 36.80
C PHE A 521 -5.98 10.68 36.91
N LYS A 522 -6.22 10.20 38.13
CA LYS A 522 -6.42 8.80 38.47
C LYS A 522 -7.76 8.63 39.17
N THR A 523 -8.44 7.53 38.86
CA THR A 523 -9.56 7.03 39.64
C THR A 523 -9.29 5.60 40.12
N THR A 524 -9.89 5.24 41.25
CA THR A 524 -9.94 3.88 41.82
C THR A 524 -11.36 3.50 42.23
N ASN A 525 -12.35 4.31 41.83
CA ASN A 525 -13.78 4.12 42.14
C ASN A 525 -14.66 4.41 40.91
N GLY A 526 -14.09 4.17 39.73
CA GLY A 526 -14.78 4.18 38.44
C GLY A 526 -15.21 5.58 38.03
N GLY A 527 -14.47 6.62 38.42
CA GLY A 527 -14.72 8.01 38.08
C GLY A 527 -15.61 8.76 39.06
N THR A 528 -16.12 8.12 40.13
CA THR A 528 -16.86 8.85 41.18
C THR A 528 -16.01 10.00 41.73
N ASN A 529 -14.70 9.78 41.86
CA ASN A 529 -13.71 10.82 42.03
C ASN A 529 -12.54 10.62 41.06
N TRP A 530 -12.04 11.73 40.53
CA TRP A 530 -10.81 11.80 39.75
C TRP A 530 -9.80 12.69 40.48
N ASN A 531 -8.70 12.10 40.93
CA ASN A 531 -7.67 12.79 41.69
C ASN A 531 -6.47 13.11 40.80
N ARG A 532 -5.96 14.35 40.86
CA ARG A 532 -4.74 14.71 40.16
C ARG A 532 -3.57 13.90 40.71
N VAL A 533 -2.75 13.32 39.83
CA VAL A 533 -1.53 12.60 40.19
C VAL A 533 -0.48 13.62 40.66
N PRO A 534 -0.07 13.63 41.95
CA PRO A 534 0.73 14.71 42.53
C PRO A 534 2.10 14.91 41.86
N ASN A 535 2.75 13.81 41.47
CA ASN A 535 4.11 13.78 40.92
C ASN A 535 4.13 13.46 39.42
N SER A 536 3.19 14.02 38.67
CA SER A 536 3.13 13.83 37.21
C SER A 536 4.44 14.28 36.53
N PRO A 537 5.09 13.45 35.70
CA PRO A 537 6.42 13.75 35.13
C PRO A 537 6.43 14.79 34.00
N GLY A 538 7.59 15.42 33.77
CA GLY A 538 7.81 16.32 32.63
C GLY A 538 7.19 17.71 32.77
N ASN A 539 7.18 18.46 31.67
CA ASN A 539 6.73 19.86 31.61
C ASN A 539 5.88 20.19 30.37
N ALA A 540 5.47 19.19 29.59
CA ALA A 540 4.68 19.33 28.37
C ALA A 540 3.35 18.56 28.49
N PRO A 541 2.29 18.97 27.77
CA PRO A 541 1.04 18.24 27.68
C PRO A 541 1.22 16.76 27.32
N TYR A 542 0.44 15.88 27.94
CA TYR A 542 0.43 14.46 27.60
C TYR A 542 -0.50 14.17 26.44
N ASN A 543 -0.02 13.44 25.44
CA ASN A 543 -0.80 13.04 24.27
C ASN A 543 -1.52 11.72 24.45
N LYS A 544 -0.90 10.73 25.12
CA LYS A 544 -1.49 9.42 25.38
C LYS A 544 -1.19 8.96 26.80
N VAL A 545 -2.17 8.28 27.41
CA VAL A 545 -2.00 7.49 28.64
C VAL A 545 -2.33 6.03 28.32
N LYS A 546 -1.59 5.09 28.91
CA LYS A 546 -1.86 3.66 28.81
C LYS A 546 -1.58 2.98 30.14
N THR A 547 -2.55 2.28 30.70
CA THR A 547 -2.46 1.46 31.90
C THR A 547 -2.48 -0.02 31.50
N VAL A 548 -1.40 -0.75 31.81
CA VAL A 548 -1.26 -2.17 31.43
C VAL A 548 -1.51 -3.11 32.61
N SER A 549 -1.38 -2.59 33.83
CA SER A 549 -1.74 -3.29 35.05
C SER A 549 -2.15 -2.28 36.12
N LYS A 550 -2.54 -2.75 37.30
CA LYS A 550 -2.86 -1.88 38.44
C LYS A 550 -1.69 -0.97 38.85
N ASP A 551 -0.45 -1.38 38.57
CA ASP A 551 0.77 -0.73 39.03
C ASP A 551 1.53 -0.07 37.86
N VAL A 552 1.35 -0.54 36.62
CA VAL A 552 2.15 -0.08 35.47
C VAL A 552 1.35 0.86 34.57
N VAL A 553 1.85 2.09 34.42
CA VAL A 553 1.24 3.17 33.62
C VAL A 553 2.30 3.86 32.77
N PHE A 554 1.98 4.10 31.51
CA PHE A 554 2.78 4.85 30.56
C PHE A 554 2.10 6.16 30.18
N VAL A 555 2.89 7.22 30.02
CA VAL A 555 2.43 8.51 29.47
C VAL A 555 3.42 9.06 28.45
N SER A 556 2.91 9.53 27.32
CA SER A 556 3.70 10.22 26.28
C SER A 556 3.34 11.70 26.23
N SER A 557 4.31 12.57 25.92
CA SER A 557 4.09 14.03 25.85
C SER A 557 4.28 14.61 24.45
N SER A 558 3.71 15.80 24.23
CA SER A 558 3.81 16.53 22.96
C SER A 558 5.26 16.95 22.62
N SER A 559 6.13 17.01 23.63
CA SER A 559 7.58 17.24 23.46
C SER A 559 8.38 15.98 23.11
N GLY A 560 7.72 14.82 22.96
CA GLY A 560 8.36 13.56 22.58
C GLY A 560 8.90 12.72 23.72
N GLN A 561 8.54 13.05 24.96
CA GLN A 561 8.99 12.31 26.13
C GLN A 561 8.05 11.14 26.42
N LEU A 562 8.61 10.02 26.86
CA LEU A 562 7.89 8.85 27.34
C LEU A 562 8.26 8.58 28.79
N TYR A 563 7.26 8.30 29.63
CA TYR A 563 7.46 7.99 31.04
C TYR A 563 6.72 6.70 31.42
N LYS A 564 7.32 5.92 32.33
CA LYS A 564 6.75 4.71 32.93
C LYS A 564 6.72 4.84 34.45
N SER A 565 5.58 4.52 35.04
CA SER A 565 5.41 4.24 36.46
C SER A 565 5.23 2.74 36.66
N THR A 566 5.78 2.19 37.73
CA THR A 566 5.55 0.79 38.17
C THR A 566 4.90 0.72 39.57
N ASN A 567 4.37 1.84 40.05
CA ASN A 567 3.66 1.97 41.33
C ASN A 567 2.44 2.90 41.20
N ALA A 568 1.65 2.69 40.15
CA ALA A 568 0.34 3.30 39.95
C ALA A 568 0.33 4.85 39.96
N GLY A 569 1.41 5.45 39.46
CA GLY A 569 1.57 6.90 39.27
C GLY A 569 2.27 7.64 40.40
N ASP A 570 2.75 6.94 41.44
CA ASP A 570 3.41 7.57 42.59
C ASP A 570 4.81 8.10 42.25
N THR A 571 5.58 7.32 41.47
CA THR A 571 6.90 7.69 40.96
C THR A 571 7.06 7.33 39.49
N TRP A 572 7.90 8.06 38.78
CA TRP A 572 8.06 7.93 37.32
C TRP A 572 9.51 7.84 36.91
N SER A 573 9.74 7.07 35.86
CA SER A 573 11.02 6.95 35.16
C SER A 573 10.86 7.41 33.71
N SER A 574 11.83 8.15 33.18
CA SER A 574 11.85 8.52 31.76
C SER A 574 12.40 7.37 30.92
N ILE A 575 11.72 7.05 29.82
CA ILE A 575 12.19 6.10 28.82
C ILE A 575 12.77 6.89 27.65
N ALA A 576 14.00 6.57 27.26
CA ALA A 576 14.64 7.19 26.11
C ALA A 576 13.96 6.72 24.81
N VAL A 577 13.54 7.68 23.98
CA VAL A 577 12.95 7.43 22.66
C VAL A 577 14.07 7.56 21.61
N PRO A 578 14.09 6.74 20.54
CA PRO A 578 15.21 6.72 19.58
C PRO A 578 15.56 8.04 18.91
N ARG A 579 14.61 8.96 18.80
CA ARG A 579 14.80 10.29 18.23
C ARG A 579 13.80 11.29 18.82
N PRO A 580 14.16 12.59 18.95
CA PRO A 580 13.19 13.62 19.30
C PRO A 580 12.13 13.80 18.20
N VAL A 581 10.89 13.43 18.49
CA VAL A 581 9.69 13.63 17.67
C VAL A 581 8.49 13.86 18.59
N THR A 582 7.42 14.48 18.11
CA THR A 582 6.18 14.52 18.90
C THR A 582 5.51 13.15 18.84
N LEU A 583 5.21 12.55 20.00
CA LEU A 583 4.53 11.26 20.11
C LEU A 583 3.01 11.48 20.13
N PHE A 584 2.31 11.08 19.09
CA PHE A 584 0.84 11.22 18.98
C PHE A 584 0.09 9.94 19.32
N ALA A 585 0.75 8.79 19.16
CA ALA A 585 0.14 7.49 19.32
C ALA A 585 1.00 6.57 20.19
N MET A 586 0.35 5.75 20.99
CA MET A 586 0.97 4.76 21.87
C MET A 586 -0.03 3.62 22.11
N ASP A 587 0.45 2.38 22.14
CA ASP A 587 -0.30 1.24 22.67
C ASP A 587 0.70 0.26 23.32
N TRP A 588 0.24 -0.48 24.33
CA TRP A 588 1.05 -1.48 25.05
C TRP A 588 0.20 -2.71 25.37
N LEU A 589 0.79 -3.89 25.20
CA LEU A 589 0.16 -5.18 25.54
C LEU A 589 0.41 -5.55 27.00
N ASP A 590 1.63 -5.29 27.46
CA ASP A 590 2.12 -5.61 28.80
C ASP A 590 3.22 -4.61 29.19
N GLU A 591 4.04 -4.92 30.19
CA GLU A 591 5.07 -4.01 30.68
C GLU A 591 6.31 -3.91 29.78
N ASP A 592 6.47 -4.84 28.82
CA ASP A 592 7.65 -5.02 27.98
C ASP A 592 7.38 -4.72 26.49
N ASN A 593 6.18 -5.05 26.02
CA ASN A 593 5.77 -4.99 24.62
C ASN A 593 4.93 -3.74 24.33
N GLY A 594 5.51 -2.80 23.60
CA GLY A 594 4.94 -1.48 23.36
C GLY A 594 5.21 -0.94 21.96
N LEU A 595 4.34 -0.04 21.53
CA LEU A 595 4.38 0.61 20.23
C LEU A 595 4.17 2.11 20.37
N LEU A 596 4.98 2.89 19.63
CA LEU A 596 4.91 4.34 19.55
C LEU A 596 4.70 4.78 18.11
N GLY A 597 3.92 5.85 17.95
CA GLY A 597 3.75 6.59 16.71
C GLY A 597 3.93 8.10 16.92
N GLY A 598 4.59 8.77 15.98
CA GLY A 598 4.86 10.19 16.07
C GLY A 598 4.94 10.92 14.73
N THR A 599 5.47 12.14 14.78
CA THR A 599 5.65 12.98 13.59
C THR A 599 6.69 12.41 12.63
N SER A 600 6.59 12.80 11.36
CA SER A 600 7.58 12.47 10.33
C SER A 600 7.80 10.96 10.12
N GLY A 601 6.71 10.18 10.15
CA GLY A 601 6.68 8.74 9.91
C GLY A 601 7.23 7.91 11.05
N PHE A 602 7.46 8.50 12.22
CA PHE A 602 8.10 7.79 13.33
C PHE A 602 7.20 6.67 13.85
N LEU A 603 7.67 5.43 13.70
CA LEU A 603 7.11 4.22 14.29
C LEU A 603 8.22 3.51 15.07
N ALA A 604 7.97 3.15 16.32
CA ALA A 604 8.95 2.44 17.14
C ALA A 604 8.28 1.39 18.02
N LYS A 605 8.85 0.18 18.04
CA LYS A 605 8.40 -0.95 18.85
C LYS A 605 9.47 -1.33 19.86
N THR A 606 9.05 -1.76 21.04
CA THR A 606 9.90 -2.35 22.07
C THR A 606 9.37 -3.73 22.48
N SER A 607 10.27 -4.60 22.91
CA SER A 607 9.96 -5.87 23.59
C SER A 607 10.67 -6.04 24.93
N ASP A 608 11.24 -4.96 25.48
CA ASP A 608 11.98 -4.94 26.74
C ASP A 608 11.66 -3.70 27.60
N GLY A 609 10.44 -3.18 27.46
CA GLY A 609 9.95 -2.06 28.27
C GLY A 609 10.53 -0.70 27.89
N GLY A 610 11.12 -0.60 26.69
CA GLY A 610 11.69 0.62 26.12
C GLY A 610 13.18 0.78 26.41
N ALA A 611 13.86 -0.28 26.85
CA ALA A 611 15.32 -0.28 26.96
C ALA A 611 15.98 -0.29 25.58
N THR A 612 15.37 -0.99 24.60
CA THR A 612 15.73 -0.95 23.20
C THR A 612 14.49 -0.75 22.32
N TRP A 613 14.72 -0.25 21.10
CA TRP A 613 13.66 0.07 20.16
C TRP A 613 14.03 -0.39 18.74
N ASP A 614 13.11 -1.11 18.11
CA ASP A 614 13.06 -1.31 16.67
C ASP A 614 12.22 -0.19 16.06
N TRP A 615 12.86 0.77 15.37
CA TRP A 615 12.18 1.95 14.85
C TRP A 615 12.47 2.18 13.37
N THR A 616 11.50 2.80 12.70
CA THR A 616 11.59 3.16 11.29
C THR A 616 10.94 4.52 11.01
N ASN A 617 11.19 5.03 9.80
CA ASN A 617 10.45 6.16 9.23
C ASN A 617 9.58 5.63 8.09
N SER A 618 8.27 5.66 8.27
CA SER A 618 7.29 5.08 7.34
C SER A 618 6.91 5.96 6.15
N GLY A 619 7.63 7.07 5.89
CA GLY A 619 7.38 7.94 4.74
C GLY A 619 6.99 9.38 5.08
N GLY A 620 7.42 9.91 6.23
CA GLY A 620 7.32 11.34 6.56
C GLY A 620 5.96 11.85 7.07
N SER A 621 4.92 11.02 7.06
CA SER A 621 3.55 11.35 7.51
C SER A 621 3.39 11.27 9.04
N THR A 622 2.47 12.01 9.66
CA THR A 622 2.30 11.89 11.13
C THR A 622 1.48 10.65 11.46
N ILE A 623 2.02 9.75 12.29
CA ILE A 623 1.27 8.61 12.80
C ILE A 623 0.26 9.10 13.84
N ARG A 624 -1.03 8.96 13.55
CA ARG A 624 -2.12 9.48 14.38
C ARG A 624 -2.59 8.51 15.44
N ASN A 625 -2.60 7.23 15.10
CA ASN A 625 -3.06 6.19 16.01
C ASN A 625 -2.37 4.87 15.68
N VAL A 626 -2.22 4.03 16.70
CA VAL A 626 -1.58 2.73 16.61
C VAL A 626 -2.37 1.72 17.44
N CYS A 627 -2.37 0.47 17.01
CA CYS A 627 -3.03 -0.63 17.69
C CYS A 627 -2.11 -1.84 17.73
N MET A 628 -1.85 -2.37 18.92
CA MET A 628 -1.04 -3.57 19.11
C MET A 628 -1.95 -4.73 19.54
N ARG A 629 -1.88 -5.88 18.86
CA ARG A 629 -2.65 -7.09 19.21
C ARG A 629 -1.78 -8.25 19.67
N ASN A 630 -0.59 -8.37 19.08
CA ASN A 630 0.49 -9.19 19.62
C ASN A 630 1.83 -8.54 19.26
N ARG A 631 2.94 -9.19 19.62
CA ARG A 631 4.31 -8.71 19.36
C ARG A 631 4.61 -8.50 17.87
N ASP A 632 3.98 -9.28 17.01
CA ASP A 632 4.38 -9.48 15.61
C ASP A 632 3.29 -9.04 14.61
N SER A 633 2.24 -8.39 15.11
CA SER A 633 1.16 -7.80 14.32
C SER A 633 0.60 -6.60 15.05
N VAL A 634 1.02 -5.46 14.53
CA VAL A 634 0.64 -4.14 15.02
C VAL A 634 0.23 -3.29 13.84
N PHE A 635 -0.65 -2.33 14.07
CA PHE A 635 -1.24 -1.50 13.02
C PHE A 635 -1.05 -0.03 13.34
N ALA A 636 -0.90 0.79 12.30
CA ALA A 636 -0.76 2.23 12.43
C ALA A 636 -1.53 2.93 11.31
N VAL A 637 -2.11 4.08 11.61
CA VAL A 637 -2.70 5.00 10.62
C VAL A 637 -1.99 6.35 10.65
N SER A 638 -1.83 6.97 9.49
CA SER A 638 -1.15 8.26 9.35
C SER A 638 -1.85 9.20 8.37
N ASP A 639 -1.48 10.49 8.44
CA ASP A 639 -2.00 11.55 7.57
C ASP A 639 -0.93 12.28 6.75
N ILE A 640 -1.26 12.53 5.48
CA ILE A 640 -0.41 13.31 4.56
C ILE A 640 -1.24 14.18 3.63
N ASN A 641 -1.28 15.50 3.82
CA ASN A 641 -1.75 16.46 2.80
C ASN A 641 -3.08 16.11 2.10
N GLY A 642 -4.03 15.46 2.80
CA GLY A 642 -5.31 15.00 2.23
C GLY A 642 -5.34 13.55 1.73
N SER A 643 -4.27 12.78 1.93
CA SER A 643 -4.17 11.33 1.74
C SER A 643 -3.85 10.65 3.08
N TRP A 644 -4.09 9.35 3.12
CA TRP A 644 -3.94 8.55 4.32
C TRP A 644 -3.09 7.32 4.06
N GLN A 645 -2.48 6.82 5.14
CA GLN A 645 -1.58 5.69 5.09
C GLN A 645 -1.93 4.74 6.20
N MET A 646 -1.67 3.45 5.97
CA MET A 646 -1.82 2.45 7.00
C MET A 646 -0.75 1.40 6.85
N PHE A 647 -0.19 1.04 8.00
CA PHE A 647 0.93 0.14 8.09
C PHE A 647 0.59 -1.02 9.02
N ARG A 648 1.11 -2.19 8.68
CA ARG A 648 1.12 -3.36 9.55
C ARG A 648 2.56 -3.80 9.77
N TYR A 649 2.98 -4.06 10.99
CA TYR A 649 4.28 -4.70 11.22
C TYR A 649 4.14 -6.22 11.19
N PHE A 650 5.02 -6.91 10.45
CA PHE A 650 5.38 -8.30 10.70
C PHE A 650 6.82 -8.32 11.22
N ALA A 651 7.07 -9.06 12.30
CA ALA A 651 8.44 -9.28 12.75
C ALA A 651 9.27 -9.83 11.59
N PRO A 652 10.40 -9.20 11.24
CA PRO A 652 11.39 -9.84 10.40
C PRO A 652 11.81 -11.11 11.14
N SER A 653 11.24 -12.25 10.76
CA SER A 653 11.79 -13.50 11.23
C SER A 653 13.17 -13.60 10.61
N ALA A 654 14.16 -14.01 11.40
CA ALA A 654 15.54 -14.03 10.95
C ALA A 654 15.76 -14.92 9.72
N ASN A 655 14.77 -15.77 9.35
CA ASN A 655 14.59 -16.45 8.06
C ASN A 655 13.12 -16.97 7.99
N PRO A 656 12.19 -16.37 7.23
CA PRO A 656 10.85 -16.94 7.06
C PRO A 656 10.95 -18.27 6.31
N LEU A 657 10.11 -19.24 6.68
CA LEU A 657 10.02 -20.49 5.93
C LEU A 657 9.15 -20.25 4.69
N SER A 658 9.73 -20.41 3.50
CA SER A 658 8.97 -20.35 2.24
C SER A 658 8.69 -21.75 1.71
N LEU A 659 7.51 -21.92 1.14
CA LEU A 659 7.02 -23.16 0.56
C LEU A 659 6.43 -22.87 -0.82
N LEU A 660 7.07 -23.38 -1.86
CA LEU A 660 6.47 -23.59 -3.16
C LEU A 660 5.51 -24.77 -3.06
N LEU A 661 4.28 -24.57 -3.50
CA LEU A 661 3.24 -25.59 -3.53
C LEU A 661 2.79 -25.81 -4.95
N ASN A 662 2.51 -27.07 -5.26
CA ASN A 662 1.66 -27.42 -6.38
C ASN A 662 0.38 -28.06 -5.86
N VAL A 663 -0.75 -27.46 -6.21
CA VAL A 663 -2.09 -27.88 -5.81
C VAL A 663 -3.00 -27.84 -7.03
N GLY A 664 -3.72 -28.92 -7.27
CA GLY A 664 -4.78 -29.01 -8.25
C GLY A 664 -6.12 -28.87 -7.54
N ILE A 665 -7.07 -28.10 -8.06
CA ILE A 665 -8.44 -28.03 -7.56
C ILE A 665 -9.34 -28.67 -8.62
N GLN A 666 -10.10 -29.70 -8.24
CA GLN A 666 -10.80 -30.57 -9.19
C GLN A 666 -11.70 -29.80 -10.16
N GLY A 667 -12.53 -28.88 -9.66
CA GLY A 667 -13.43 -28.10 -10.51
C GLY A 667 -12.72 -27.07 -11.38
N PHE A 668 -11.57 -26.56 -10.93
CA PHE A 668 -10.90 -25.43 -11.58
C PHE A 668 -9.90 -25.90 -12.65
N TRP A 669 -9.51 -27.18 -12.66
CA TRP A 669 -8.55 -27.75 -13.59
C TRP A 669 -9.24 -28.31 -14.85
N ASN A 670 -8.96 -27.71 -16.01
CA ASN A 670 -9.54 -28.12 -17.29
C ASN A 670 -8.69 -29.13 -18.09
N GLY A 671 -7.55 -29.58 -17.54
CA GLY A 671 -6.59 -30.45 -18.23
C GLY A 671 -5.38 -29.74 -18.85
N THR A 672 -5.43 -28.41 -18.98
CA THR A 672 -4.31 -27.59 -19.48
C THR A 672 -3.95 -26.48 -18.49
N THR A 673 -4.95 -25.82 -17.94
CA THR A 673 -4.81 -24.71 -16.99
C THR A 673 -5.79 -24.85 -15.83
N GLN A 674 -5.45 -24.27 -14.69
CA GLN A 674 -6.35 -24.07 -13.57
C GLN A 674 -6.88 -22.63 -13.55
N VAL A 675 -8.12 -22.42 -13.13
CA VAL A 675 -8.57 -21.07 -12.70
C VAL A 675 -7.74 -20.64 -11.49
N SER A 676 -7.20 -19.43 -11.51
CA SER A 676 -6.33 -18.96 -10.41
C SER A 676 -7.16 -18.56 -9.20
N ASP A 677 -6.80 -19.05 -8.01
CA ASP A 677 -7.57 -18.75 -6.81
C ASP A 677 -6.74 -18.84 -5.52
N THR A 678 -7.27 -18.26 -4.44
CA THR A 678 -6.61 -18.17 -3.13
C THR A 678 -6.88 -19.40 -2.29
N ILE A 679 -5.80 -20.02 -1.79
CA ILE A 679 -5.85 -21.08 -0.79
C ILE A 679 -5.30 -20.56 0.55
N SER A 680 -5.74 -21.15 1.65
CA SER A 680 -5.09 -21.01 2.94
C SER A 680 -4.22 -22.24 3.22
N VAL A 681 -2.97 -21.99 3.60
CA VAL A 681 -1.98 -23.02 3.91
C VAL A 681 -1.61 -22.91 5.38
N THR A 682 -1.74 -24.02 6.10
CA THR A 682 -1.44 -24.10 7.53
C THR A 682 -0.32 -25.09 7.78
N LEU A 683 0.74 -24.65 8.46
CA LEU A 683 1.75 -25.54 9.03
C LEU A 683 1.27 -26.05 10.38
N ARG A 684 1.20 -27.37 10.52
CA ARG A 684 0.81 -28.03 11.77
C ARG A 684 1.94 -28.85 12.34
N SER A 685 1.99 -28.92 13.68
CA SER A 685 2.92 -29.76 14.42
C SER A 685 2.97 -31.17 13.83
N ALA A 686 4.15 -31.75 13.67
CA ALA A 686 4.30 -33.15 13.25
C ALA A 686 3.75 -34.16 14.27
N ASN A 687 3.49 -33.72 15.50
CA ASN A 687 3.02 -34.55 16.60
C ASN A 687 1.60 -34.18 17.02
N SER A 688 0.79 -35.20 17.34
CA SER A 688 -0.52 -35.03 17.97
C SER A 688 -0.42 -34.13 19.21
N PRO A 689 -1.31 -33.14 19.40
CA PRO A 689 -2.60 -32.95 18.73
C PRO A 689 -2.56 -32.09 17.44
N TYR A 690 -1.41 -32.02 16.75
CA TYR A 690 -1.24 -31.33 15.47
C TYR A 690 -1.67 -29.85 15.52
N ASN A 691 -1.25 -29.17 16.60
CA ASN A 691 -1.49 -27.75 16.80
C ASN A 691 -1.02 -26.94 15.59
N VAL A 692 -1.77 -25.89 15.27
CA VAL A 692 -1.36 -24.89 14.28
C VAL A 692 -0.09 -24.21 14.76
N ILE A 693 0.93 -24.21 13.92
CA ILE A 693 2.21 -23.55 14.17
C ILE A 693 2.25 -22.20 13.46
N ASP A 694 1.81 -22.19 12.21
CA ASP A 694 1.72 -20.97 11.40
C ASP A 694 0.69 -21.17 10.28
N GLN A 695 0.16 -20.09 9.75
CA GLN A 695 -0.82 -20.10 8.68
C GLN A 695 -0.71 -18.85 7.83
N ASN A 696 -0.77 -19.03 6.52
CA ASN A 696 -0.82 -17.92 5.57
C ASN A 696 -1.55 -18.34 4.30
N SER A 697 -1.95 -17.38 3.47
CA SER A 697 -2.65 -17.65 2.23
C SER A 697 -1.76 -17.36 1.02
N THR A 698 -2.03 -18.04 -0.10
CA THR A 698 -1.36 -17.79 -1.38
C THR A 698 -2.32 -18.04 -2.54
N VAL A 699 -2.03 -17.46 -3.69
CA VAL A 699 -2.77 -17.73 -4.93
C VAL A 699 -2.10 -18.91 -5.63
N ILE A 700 -2.92 -19.90 -6.01
CA ILE A 700 -2.51 -20.96 -6.92
C ILE A 700 -2.81 -20.48 -8.34
N TYR A 701 -1.77 -20.22 -9.12
CA TYR A 701 -1.88 -19.67 -10.47
C TYR A 701 -2.26 -20.75 -11.51
N ASN A 702 -2.37 -20.35 -12.77
CA ASN A 702 -2.85 -21.17 -13.88
C ASN A 702 -2.14 -22.53 -14.10
N GLN A 703 -0.91 -22.70 -13.61
CA GLN A 703 -0.18 -23.97 -13.64
C GLN A 703 -0.34 -24.81 -12.36
N GLY A 704 -1.25 -24.44 -11.47
CA GLY A 704 -1.46 -25.12 -10.20
C GLY A 704 -0.29 -24.91 -9.24
N SER A 705 0.41 -23.78 -9.29
CA SER A 705 1.56 -23.47 -8.44
C SER A 705 1.36 -22.16 -7.67
N GLY A 706 1.79 -22.10 -6.42
CA GLY A 706 1.82 -20.88 -5.60
C GLY A 706 2.91 -20.96 -4.54
N THR A 707 3.39 -19.81 -4.06
CA THR A 707 4.41 -19.75 -2.99
C THR A 707 3.80 -19.11 -1.76
N VAL A 708 3.99 -19.74 -0.60
CA VAL A 708 3.53 -19.23 0.70
C VAL A 708 4.71 -19.07 1.64
N SER A 709 4.69 -18.02 2.46
CA SER A 709 5.73 -17.72 3.45
C SER A 709 5.14 -17.74 4.86
N PHE A 710 5.88 -18.34 5.79
CA PHE A 710 5.52 -18.52 7.20
C PHE A 710 6.48 -17.71 8.07
N SER A 711 5.92 -16.74 8.80
CA SER A 711 6.67 -15.75 9.59
C SER A 711 6.85 -16.15 11.06
N SER A 712 6.01 -17.07 11.56
CA SER A 712 6.01 -17.57 12.95
C SER A 712 6.63 -18.98 13.06
N ALA A 713 6.63 -19.77 11.99
CA ALA A 713 7.26 -21.09 11.97
C ALA A 713 8.79 -21.02 11.91
N SER A 714 9.45 -21.90 12.65
CA SER A 714 10.91 -22.09 12.60
C SER A 714 11.25 -23.33 11.77
N ALA A 715 12.51 -23.52 11.37
CA ALA A 715 12.90 -24.73 10.65
C ALA A 715 12.55 -26.00 11.44
N GLY A 716 11.85 -26.94 10.80
CA GLY A 716 11.25 -28.10 11.46
C GLY A 716 10.44 -28.96 10.51
N ASN A 717 9.83 -30.03 11.03
CA ASN A 717 8.93 -30.89 10.25
C ASN A 717 7.48 -30.53 10.56
N TYR A 718 6.67 -30.32 9.53
CA TYR A 718 5.28 -29.90 9.66
C TYR A 718 4.37 -30.64 8.70
N TYR A 719 3.15 -30.94 9.12
CA TYR A 719 2.11 -31.23 8.16
C TYR A 719 1.71 -29.95 7.44
N ILE A 720 1.50 -30.03 6.13
CA ILE A 720 0.94 -28.96 5.31
C ILE A 720 -0.55 -29.25 5.17
N GLN A 721 -1.41 -28.37 5.69
CA GLN A 721 -2.85 -28.42 5.46
C GLN A 721 -3.22 -27.34 4.43
N ILE A 722 -4.03 -27.72 3.45
CA ILE A 722 -4.62 -26.86 2.42
C ILE A 722 -6.12 -26.74 2.68
N ASN A 723 -6.62 -25.50 2.65
CA ASN A 723 -8.05 -25.21 2.60
C ASN A 723 -8.31 -24.24 1.44
N HIS A 724 -9.37 -24.49 0.69
CA HIS A 724 -9.85 -23.61 -0.37
C HIS A 724 -11.36 -23.45 -0.21
N ARG A 725 -11.91 -22.32 -0.69
CA ARG A 725 -13.28 -21.88 -0.39
C ARG A 725 -14.39 -22.87 -0.78
N ASN A 726 -14.11 -23.79 -1.70
CA ASN A 726 -15.07 -24.77 -2.21
C ASN A 726 -14.47 -26.18 -2.33
N SER A 727 -13.28 -26.41 -1.76
CA SER A 727 -12.61 -27.72 -1.81
C SER A 727 -12.51 -28.33 -0.42
N LEU A 728 -12.39 -29.65 -0.43
CA LEU A 728 -12.15 -30.45 0.75
C LEU A 728 -10.78 -30.13 1.34
N GLU A 729 -10.73 -29.98 2.67
CA GLU A 729 -9.50 -29.86 3.44
C GLU A 729 -8.55 -31.04 3.14
N THR A 730 -7.33 -30.72 2.68
CA THR A 730 -6.34 -31.72 2.24
C THR A 730 -5.01 -31.55 2.97
N TRP A 731 -4.41 -32.64 3.43
CA TRP A 731 -3.16 -32.64 4.20
C TRP A 731 -2.04 -33.36 3.48
N SER A 732 -0.79 -32.94 3.68
CA SER A 732 0.39 -33.67 3.22
C SER A 732 0.41 -35.09 3.81
N SER A 733 0.85 -36.07 3.03
CA SER A 733 0.82 -37.49 3.45
C SER A 733 1.75 -37.80 4.62
N SER A 734 2.74 -36.95 4.87
CA SER A 734 3.63 -37.00 6.01
C SER A 734 4.12 -35.60 6.38
N PRO A 735 4.73 -35.41 7.57
CA PRO A 735 5.39 -34.16 7.91
C PRO A 735 6.51 -33.84 6.92
N VAL A 736 6.48 -32.64 6.37
CA VAL A 736 7.44 -32.13 5.40
C VAL A 736 8.52 -31.35 6.13
N ALA A 737 9.78 -31.64 5.81
CA ALA A 737 10.92 -30.91 6.35
C ALA A 737 11.00 -29.52 5.73
N MET A 738 10.93 -28.50 6.58
CA MET A 738 10.97 -27.09 6.21
C MET A 738 12.26 -26.47 6.74
N GLY A 739 13.10 -25.98 5.83
CA GLY A 739 14.34 -25.26 6.12
C GLY A 739 14.29 -23.79 5.65
N SER A 740 15.39 -23.07 5.87
CA SER A 740 15.53 -21.65 5.48
C SER A 740 15.64 -21.39 3.97
N ASN A 741 15.65 -22.44 3.14
CA ASN A 741 15.60 -22.33 1.68
C ASN A 741 14.15 -22.50 1.21
N LEU A 742 13.85 -22.14 -0.05
CA LEU A 742 12.56 -22.44 -0.65
C LEU A 742 12.31 -23.96 -0.61
N ASN A 743 11.33 -24.37 0.17
CA ASN A 743 10.88 -25.75 0.26
C ASN A 743 9.83 -25.99 -0.84
N HIS A 744 9.68 -27.23 -1.30
CA HIS A 744 8.71 -27.56 -2.35
C HIS A 744 7.90 -28.78 -1.95
N TYR A 745 6.57 -28.69 -2.09
CA TYR A 745 5.67 -29.82 -1.94
C TYR A 745 4.63 -29.84 -3.06
N ASP A 746 4.43 -30.99 -3.70
CA ASP A 746 3.60 -31.12 -4.89
C ASP A 746 2.53 -32.20 -4.68
N PHE A 747 1.30 -31.76 -4.40
CA PHE A 747 0.13 -32.62 -4.25
C PHE A 747 -0.31 -33.26 -5.57
N THR A 748 0.15 -32.74 -6.71
CA THR A 748 -0.43 -33.02 -8.03
C THR A 748 0.19 -34.22 -8.75
N THR A 749 1.30 -34.74 -8.23
CA THR A 749 2.08 -35.82 -8.85
C THR A 749 1.52 -37.22 -8.57
N SER A 750 0.90 -37.44 -7.41
CA SER A 750 0.34 -38.73 -7.00
C SER A 750 -0.66 -38.54 -5.88
N SER A 751 -1.71 -39.37 -5.81
CA SER A 751 -2.63 -39.35 -4.67
C SER A 751 -1.92 -39.60 -3.34
N SER A 752 -0.81 -40.35 -3.35
CA SER A 752 0.03 -40.61 -2.16
C SER A 752 0.74 -39.38 -1.58
N GLN A 753 0.63 -38.23 -2.22
CA GLN A 753 1.08 -36.95 -1.67
C GLN A 753 0.04 -36.36 -0.71
N ALA A 754 -1.20 -36.84 -0.71
CA ALA A 754 -2.22 -36.48 0.27
C ALA A 754 -2.34 -37.56 1.35
N TYR A 755 -2.58 -37.14 2.59
CA TYR A 755 -2.85 -38.07 3.68
C TYR A 755 -4.07 -38.93 3.37
N GLY A 756 -3.95 -40.24 3.59
CA GLY A 756 -5.01 -41.19 3.22
C GLY A 756 -5.25 -41.34 1.71
N ASN A 757 -4.37 -40.83 0.85
CA ASN A 757 -4.57 -40.72 -0.60
C ASN A 757 -5.79 -39.86 -0.99
N ASN A 758 -6.10 -38.83 -0.20
CA ASN A 758 -7.36 -38.08 -0.28
C ASN A 758 -7.40 -37.00 -1.39
N THR A 759 -7.08 -37.39 -2.63
CA THR A 759 -7.14 -36.54 -3.84
C THR A 759 -7.64 -37.36 -5.03
N ILE A 760 -8.16 -36.67 -6.05
CA ILE A 760 -8.72 -37.27 -7.27
C ILE A 760 -7.86 -37.00 -8.50
N LEU A 761 -7.72 -37.99 -9.39
CA LEU A 761 -7.08 -37.80 -10.69
C LEU A 761 -8.07 -37.15 -11.67
N THR A 762 -7.85 -35.89 -12.02
CA THR A 762 -8.65 -35.12 -12.98
C THR A 762 -7.77 -34.72 -14.15
N SER A 763 -8.13 -35.18 -15.36
CA SER A 763 -7.45 -34.80 -16.61
C SER A 763 -5.92 -34.86 -16.54
N GLY A 764 -5.38 -35.96 -16.00
CA GLY A 764 -3.94 -36.22 -15.91
C GLY A 764 -3.21 -35.60 -14.70
N ARG A 765 -3.94 -34.95 -13.78
CA ARG A 765 -3.39 -34.29 -12.60
C ARG A 765 -4.13 -34.70 -11.33
N TYR A 766 -3.42 -34.93 -10.22
CA TYR A 766 -4.10 -35.12 -8.94
C TYR A 766 -4.54 -33.78 -8.37
N CYS A 767 -5.80 -33.71 -7.94
CA CYS A 767 -6.45 -32.51 -7.45
C CYS A 767 -7.16 -32.78 -6.13
N ASP A 768 -7.26 -31.75 -5.30
CA ASP A 768 -8.13 -31.71 -4.13
C ASP A 768 -9.58 -31.80 -4.59
N TYR A 769 -10.38 -32.58 -3.86
CA TYR A 769 -11.80 -32.75 -4.18
C TYR A 769 -12.54 -31.43 -4.02
N SER A 770 -13.34 -31.06 -5.01
CA SER A 770 -14.21 -29.86 -4.93
C SER A 770 -15.60 -30.22 -4.41
N GLY A 771 -16.37 -29.23 -3.95
CA GLY A 771 -17.76 -29.38 -3.52
C GLY A 771 -18.01 -29.34 -2.01
N ASP A 772 -17.00 -29.17 -1.16
CA ASP A 772 -17.20 -28.90 0.29
C ASP A 772 -17.44 -27.40 0.46
N VAL A 773 -18.63 -26.92 0.09
CA VAL A 773 -18.97 -25.49 0.06
C VAL A 773 -19.42 -24.98 1.43
N THR A 774 -19.77 -25.88 2.33
CA THR A 774 -20.10 -25.59 3.75
C THR A 774 -18.86 -25.65 4.65
N GLN A 775 -17.75 -26.23 4.18
CA GLN A 775 -16.46 -26.34 4.89
C GLN A 775 -16.56 -27.16 6.18
N GLU A 776 -17.42 -28.18 6.18
CA GLU A 776 -17.62 -29.08 7.32
C GLU A 776 -16.72 -30.32 7.28
N GLY A 777 -16.03 -30.55 6.16
CA GLY A 777 -15.08 -31.65 5.97
C GLY A 777 -15.68 -32.90 5.36
N ASN A 778 -16.87 -32.80 4.78
CA ASN A 778 -17.58 -33.85 4.06
C ASN A 778 -18.31 -33.20 2.91
N VAL A 779 -18.13 -33.73 1.70
CA VAL A 779 -18.97 -33.38 0.57
C VAL A 779 -20.22 -34.24 0.65
N ASP A 780 -21.37 -33.65 0.92
CA ASP A 780 -22.63 -34.39 1.03
C ASP A 780 -23.85 -33.63 0.45
N LEU A 781 -25.06 -34.07 0.82
CA LEU A 781 -26.29 -33.45 0.29
C LEU A 781 -26.51 -32.02 0.80
N GLY A 782 -25.94 -31.65 1.95
CA GLY A 782 -25.92 -30.28 2.45
C GLY A 782 -25.24 -29.34 1.46
N ASP A 783 -24.07 -29.70 0.96
CA ASP A 783 -23.35 -28.97 -0.09
C ASP A 783 -24.15 -28.88 -1.39
N VAL A 784 -24.69 -30.03 -1.83
CA VAL A 784 -25.49 -30.10 -3.07
C VAL A 784 -26.69 -29.16 -2.99
N VAL A 785 -27.34 -29.05 -1.82
CA VAL A 785 -28.47 -28.14 -1.63
C VAL A 785 -28.03 -26.68 -1.75
N VAL A 786 -26.87 -26.31 -1.20
CA VAL A 786 -26.32 -24.94 -1.33
C VAL A 786 -26.07 -24.61 -2.79
N VAL A 787 -25.33 -25.46 -3.51
CA VAL A 787 -25.03 -25.27 -4.94
C VAL A 787 -26.30 -25.26 -5.79
N ASN A 788 -27.25 -26.16 -5.53
CA ASN A 788 -28.51 -26.23 -6.27
C ASN A 788 -29.39 -24.98 -6.06
N ASN A 789 -29.42 -24.43 -4.85
CA ASN A 789 -30.16 -23.20 -4.58
C ASN A 789 -29.55 -22.01 -5.35
N SER A 790 -28.22 -21.87 -5.32
CA SER A 790 -27.50 -20.84 -6.07
C SER A 790 -27.63 -21.01 -7.59
N SER A 791 -27.60 -22.25 -8.09
CA SER A 791 -27.82 -22.55 -9.50
C SER A 791 -29.23 -22.16 -9.96
N SER A 792 -30.26 -22.33 -9.12
CA SER A 792 -31.64 -21.99 -9.47
C SER A 792 -31.87 -20.50 -9.75
N VAL A 793 -30.96 -19.65 -9.26
CA VAL A 793 -30.96 -18.20 -9.48
C VAL A 793 -29.84 -17.73 -10.40
N PHE A 794 -29.03 -18.65 -10.96
CA PHE A 794 -27.84 -18.34 -11.76
C PHE A 794 -26.94 -17.34 -11.06
N GLU A 795 -26.59 -17.63 -9.80
CA GLU A 795 -25.70 -16.77 -9.01
C GLU A 795 -24.37 -16.57 -9.75
N THR A 796 -23.84 -15.34 -9.76
CA THR A 796 -22.63 -14.99 -10.51
C THR A 796 -21.58 -14.33 -9.62
N GLY A 797 -20.32 -14.41 -10.06
CA GLY A 797 -19.17 -13.79 -9.41
C GLY A 797 -18.45 -14.71 -8.42
N TYR A 798 -17.66 -14.13 -7.53
CA TYR A 798 -16.81 -14.87 -6.60
C TYR A 798 -17.60 -15.37 -5.37
N VAL A 799 -18.36 -16.45 -5.55
CA VAL A 799 -19.19 -17.07 -4.51
C VAL A 799 -18.72 -18.49 -4.19
N THR A 800 -18.95 -18.98 -2.97
CA THR A 800 -18.54 -20.35 -2.59
C THR A 800 -19.22 -21.47 -3.39
N PRO A 801 -20.48 -21.34 -3.86
CA PRO A 801 -21.13 -22.40 -4.63
C PRO A 801 -20.69 -22.48 -6.10
N ASP A 802 -19.85 -21.55 -6.57
CA ASP A 802 -19.14 -21.66 -7.85
C ASP A 802 -17.94 -22.60 -7.63
N VAL A 803 -18.13 -23.87 -8.00
CA VAL A 803 -17.23 -24.98 -7.71
C VAL A 803 -16.23 -25.19 -8.87
N ASN A 804 -16.54 -24.70 -10.06
CA ASN A 804 -15.69 -24.81 -11.24
C ASN A 804 -14.86 -23.52 -11.54
N GLY A 805 -15.22 -22.39 -10.94
CA GLY A 805 -14.51 -21.11 -11.06
C GLY A 805 -14.80 -20.34 -12.35
N ASP A 806 -15.91 -20.59 -13.02
CA ASP A 806 -16.31 -19.91 -14.26
C ASP A 806 -17.17 -18.65 -14.04
N GLU A 807 -17.34 -18.25 -12.77
CA GLU A 807 -18.13 -17.10 -12.31
C GLU A 807 -19.65 -17.24 -12.50
N LEU A 808 -20.16 -18.44 -12.79
CA LEU A 808 -21.58 -18.73 -12.94
C LEU A 808 -21.97 -20.06 -12.29
N VAL A 809 -22.76 -20.01 -11.22
CA VAL A 809 -23.27 -21.23 -10.58
C VAL A 809 -24.35 -21.85 -11.46
N ASP A 810 -24.09 -23.02 -12.02
CA ASP A 810 -25.03 -23.74 -12.88
C ASP A 810 -25.03 -25.27 -12.66
N LEU A 811 -25.59 -26.02 -13.62
CA LEU A 811 -25.65 -27.48 -13.54
C LEU A 811 -24.26 -28.14 -13.49
N SER A 812 -23.22 -27.49 -14.01
CA SER A 812 -21.86 -28.02 -14.02
C SER A 812 -21.25 -28.08 -12.61
N ASP A 813 -21.53 -27.09 -11.75
CA ASP A 813 -21.13 -27.10 -10.33
C ASP A 813 -21.86 -28.17 -9.53
N ILE A 814 -23.16 -28.31 -9.78
CA ILE A 814 -23.99 -29.34 -9.15
C ILE A 814 -23.43 -30.73 -9.48
N ILE A 815 -23.02 -30.97 -10.72
CA ILE A 815 -22.48 -32.27 -11.14
C ILE A 815 -21.20 -32.61 -10.38
N ILE A 816 -20.28 -31.65 -10.19
CA ILE A 816 -19.04 -31.89 -9.44
C ILE A 816 -19.36 -32.24 -7.98
N THR A 817 -20.18 -31.42 -7.34
CA THR A 817 -20.57 -31.57 -5.93
C THR A 817 -21.33 -32.87 -5.70
N LEU A 818 -22.32 -33.19 -6.56
CA LEU A 818 -23.14 -34.40 -6.45
C LEU A 818 -22.33 -35.68 -6.67
N ASN A 819 -21.38 -35.67 -7.60
CA ASN A 819 -20.50 -36.82 -7.85
C ASN A 819 -19.65 -37.13 -6.61
N ASN A 820 -19.08 -36.10 -6.00
CA ASN A 820 -18.26 -36.28 -4.80
C ASN A 820 -19.11 -36.64 -3.57
N ALA A 821 -20.32 -36.07 -3.44
CA ALA A 821 -21.29 -36.46 -2.42
C ALA A 821 -21.71 -37.94 -2.54
N SER A 822 -21.97 -38.40 -3.77
CA SER A 822 -22.33 -39.80 -4.04
C SER A 822 -21.18 -40.77 -3.74
N ASN A 823 -19.94 -40.29 -3.78
CA ASN A 823 -18.74 -41.04 -3.45
C ASN A 823 -18.36 -40.99 -1.96
N PHE A 824 -19.17 -40.31 -1.12
CA PHE A 824 -18.90 -40.14 0.32
C PHE A 824 -17.51 -39.55 0.59
N VAL A 825 -17.14 -38.55 -0.20
CA VAL A 825 -15.85 -37.86 -0.06
C VAL A 825 -15.82 -37.11 1.27
N VAL A 826 -14.86 -37.44 2.12
CA VAL A 826 -14.67 -36.84 3.45
C VAL A 826 -13.21 -36.53 3.67
N LYS A 827 -12.91 -35.53 4.50
CA LYS A 827 -11.53 -35.19 4.83
C LYS A 827 -10.89 -36.31 5.64
N ILE A 828 -9.61 -36.53 5.39
CA ILE A 828 -8.80 -37.49 6.13
C ILE A 828 -7.62 -36.74 6.72
N THR A 829 -7.51 -36.76 8.05
CA THR A 829 -6.46 -36.05 8.79
C THR A 829 -5.48 -37.02 9.46
N PRO A 830 -4.24 -36.60 9.74
CA PRO A 830 -3.22 -37.38 10.46
C PRO A 830 -3.57 -37.85 11.87
#